data_AF-A0A8X7XMI5-F1
#
_entry.id   AF-A0A8X7XMI5-F1
#
_cell.length_a   1.000
_cell.length_b   1.000
_cell.length_c   1.000
_cell.angle_alpha   90.00
_cell.angle_beta   90.00
_cell.angle_gamma   90.00
#
_symmetry.space_group_name_H-M   'P 1'
#
loop_
_entity.id
_entity.type
_entity.pdbx_description
1 polymer ?
#
loop_
_entity_poly.entity_id
_entity_poly.type
_entity_poly.pdbx_seq_one_letter_code
_entity_poly.pdbx_strand_id
1 'polypeptide(L)'
;MCDFSAAIGTDRAGYEDFLGPHGSGDPGESGSMFLIFAKGQGLRITRSWFQCPETHRWTWYPNTGGAVKEIDHILVGRHWRLLQNCRVYRSAQFVNSDHRLVATLGIQLRSGWLPPTKKMGLDLARFQDQVVSNEFARSLCEELADLGATAYPNVMWETFHDKTLKVAEGCVVVTGVPRRMCFISQGTLDIIDRSHSAWLNGNSGLYREMRRTVYRLTEHPSAVLQGLNEQRQKGLFCDIILVADEQHVPAHRNLLAVYSDYFKSMFTIGMREARQLEVELVGASYIGLKAVIDFLYSSELPLDGGNIDYVLETAHLLQIWQVVDFCCEYLENEVSEENYLYLQELAFIYSLDRLDSFIDSFILHNFGTLSFTPDFLQNIRVQKLCFYLASNKVQHDCEHNLLQAALQWLTQSPERESNARQVLSNIHFPLIPKADLLDRVKPAVCSLLPREANCESLIEEALHYHNQLMQQPLLQNHRSALRGDPERLLFVGGEVSDRGEELSDDVCFLDPTEGCWTSETQLPARRSHHCVTVMGGFIFVAGGSSSRDNGGDAASNLLYRYDPRCNQWIKGAPMNQRRVDFYLGTISNILIAVGGRNDNGALSSVEVYSPHVDSWSYVAGLPRFTYGHAGTTFKDFAYISGGHDYQIGPYRKNMLCYDPRTDVWEEKRPMITARGWHSMCTLNEHIYAIGGSDDRVDTMERFDILDVECFSPQCNQWTRVAPLFQANSESGVAVLADKIYILGGYSWENTVFSKVVQIYDLEKKKWTRGTDLRKCIAGTSACVCTVKPKSSEKKFKAKRRQVRGR
;
A
#
# COMPACT_ATOMS: atom_id res chain seq x y z
N MET A 1 -5.50 -16.37 -15.45
CA MET A 1 -5.30 -15.25 -16.39
C MET A 1 -4.65 -15.85 -17.61
N CYS A 2 -5.16 -15.60 -18.81
CA CYS A 2 -4.45 -15.92 -20.05
C CYS A 2 -4.27 -14.60 -20.78
N ASP A 3 -3.06 -14.06 -20.77
CA ASP A 3 -2.70 -12.93 -21.61
C ASP A 3 -2.44 -13.46 -23.03
N PHE A 4 -3.22 -12.98 -24.00
CA PHE A 4 -2.90 -13.20 -25.41
C PHE A 4 -1.99 -12.06 -25.85
N SER A 5 -0.68 -12.30 -25.90
CA SER A 5 0.27 -11.40 -26.56
C SER A 5 0.42 -11.80 -28.02
N ALA A 6 -0.02 -10.93 -28.94
CA ALA A 6 0.31 -11.05 -30.36
C ALA A 6 1.45 -10.07 -30.68
N ALA A 7 2.65 -10.60 -30.91
CA ALA A 7 3.78 -9.80 -31.42
C ALA A 7 3.68 -9.71 -32.95
N ILE A 8 3.72 -8.49 -33.50
CA ILE A 8 3.86 -8.27 -34.94
C ILE A 8 5.36 -8.20 -35.24
N GLY A 9 5.93 -9.30 -35.74
CA GLY A 9 7.31 -9.41 -36.19
C GLY A 9 7.49 -9.00 -37.66
N THR A 10 8.69 -8.52 -37.98
CA THR A 10 9.14 -7.80 -39.18
C THR A 10 9.25 -8.63 -40.47
N ASP A 11 9.01 -7.98 -41.62
CA ASP A 11 9.36 -8.44 -42.98
C ASP A 11 10.79 -7.98 -43.37
N ARG A 12 11.54 -8.89 -44.01
CA ARG A 12 12.83 -8.71 -44.70
C ARG A 12 12.61 -8.71 -46.23
N ALA A 13 12.88 -7.58 -46.90
CA ALA A 13 13.43 -7.40 -48.27
C ALA A 13 13.23 -5.91 -48.65
N GLY A 14 14.12 -5.11 -49.26
CA GLY A 14 15.25 -5.36 -50.14
C GLY A 14 14.98 -4.71 -51.52
N TYR A 15 15.53 -3.51 -51.79
CA TYR A 15 15.59 -2.75 -53.08
C TYR A 15 14.23 -2.20 -53.61
N GLU A 16 14.04 -1.04 -54.27
CA GLU A 16 14.90 0.03 -54.85
C GLU A 16 13.99 1.26 -55.21
N ASP A 17 14.60 2.46 -55.26
CA ASP A 17 14.29 3.67 -56.06
C ASP A 17 13.10 4.66 -55.85
N PHE A 18 13.51 5.86 -55.38
CA PHE A 18 13.29 7.23 -55.88
C PHE A 18 11.92 7.72 -56.43
N LEU A 19 11.37 8.77 -55.75
CA LEU A 19 10.83 10.06 -56.24
C LEU A 19 10.00 10.67 -55.08
N GLY A 20 10.36 11.75 -54.39
CA GLY A 20 10.40 13.15 -54.84
C GLY A 20 9.56 14.03 -53.86
N PRO A 21 9.84 15.34 -53.71
CA PRO A 21 9.57 16.10 -52.48
C PRO A 21 8.20 16.83 -52.46
N HIS A 22 7.62 16.96 -51.26
CA HIS A 22 6.40 17.70 -50.90
C HIS A 22 5.05 17.10 -51.35
N GLY A 23 4.34 16.48 -50.40
CA GLY A 23 2.92 16.15 -50.54
C GLY A 23 2.38 15.39 -49.33
N SER A 24 1.66 16.09 -48.44
CA SER A 24 0.94 15.55 -47.28
C SER A 24 -0.41 14.93 -47.68
N GLY A 25 -0.72 13.72 -47.18
CA GLY A 25 -2.03 13.08 -47.28
C GLY A 25 -2.13 11.80 -46.44
N ASP A 26 -3.22 11.65 -45.68
CA ASP A 26 -3.47 10.59 -44.68
C ASP A 26 -3.51 9.15 -45.25
N PRO A 27 -2.95 8.14 -44.54
CA PRO A 27 -3.26 6.74 -44.79
C PRO A 27 -4.56 6.35 -44.06
N GLY A 28 -5.68 6.61 -44.72
CA GLY A 28 -6.96 6.01 -44.38
C GLY A 28 -7.03 4.55 -44.81
N GLU A 29 -6.25 3.64 -44.23
CA GLU A 29 -6.35 2.20 -44.50
C GLU A 29 -5.98 1.34 -43.27
N SER A 30 -6.90 1.21 -42.32
CA SER A 30 -6.84 0.16 -41.28
C SER A 30 -8.00 -0.83 -41.35
N GLY A 31 -9.09 -0.50 -42.05
CA GLY A 31 -10.26 -1.37 -42.17
C GLY A 31 -10.14 -2.47 -43.22
N SER A 32 -9.43 -2.20 -44.32
CA SER A 32 -9.29 -3.10 -45.48
C SER A 32 -8.40 -4.31 -45.16
N MET A 33 -7.29 -4.11 -44.43
CA MET A 33 -6.38 -5.20 -44.00
C MET A 33 -7.04 -6.15 -42.98
N PHE A 34 -7.88 -5.64 -42.09
CA PHE A 34 -8.62 -6.46 -41.13
C PHE A 34 -9.68 -7.34 -41.82
N LEU A 35 -10.32 -6.83 -42.88
CA LEU A 35 -11.28 -7.60 -43.68
C LEU A 35 -10.61 -8.71 -44.49
N ILE A 36 -9.40 -8.47 -45.00
CA ILE A 36 -8.59 -9.48 -45.71
C ILE A 36 -8.13 -10.58 -44.73
N PHE A 37 -7.66 -10.19 -43.54
CA PHE A 37 -7.30 -11.12 -42.46
C PHE A 37 -8.52 -11.96 -42.00
N ALA A 38 -9.67 -11.32 -41.80
CA ALA A 38 -10.91 -12.00 -41.41
C ALA A 38 -11.37 -13.00 -42.48
N LYS A 39 -11.26 -12.64 -43.76
CA LYS A 39 -11.60 -13.53 -44.89
C LYS A 39 -10.62 -14.69 -45.02
N GLY A 40 -9.33 -14.47 -44.75
CA GLY A 40 -8.29 -15.52 -44.74
C GLY A 40 -8.40 -16.51 -43.58
N GLN A 41 -9.03 -16.12 -42.46
CA GLN A 41 -9.26 -16.95 -41.28
C GLN A 41 -10.69 -17.52 -41.20
N GLY A 42 -11.50 -17.37 -42.26
CA GLY A 42 -12.88 -17.89 -42.32
C GLY A 42 -13.89 -17.16 -41.42
N LEU A 43 -13.57 -15.96 -40.95
CA LEU A 43 -14.46 -15.15 -40.12
C LEU A 43 -15.52 -14.46 -40.98
N ARG A 44 -16.80 -14.80 -40.74
CA ARG A 44 -17.94 -14.24 -41.47
C ARG A 44 -18.56 -13.09 -40.66
N ILE A 45 -18.36 -11.86 -41.13
CA ILE A 45 -18.99 -10.66 -40.58
C ILE A 45 -20.27 -10.43 -41.38
N THR A 46 -21.44 -10.64 -40.78
CA THR A 46 -22.73 -10.40 -41.44
C THR A 46 -23.55 -9.36 -40.70
N ARG A 47 -23.97 -8.33 -41.45
CA ARG A 47 -24.73 -7.11 -41.10
C ARG A 47 -23.88 -5.90 -40.69
N SER A 48 -23.31 -5.25 -41.70
CA SER A 48 -23.06 -3.81 -41.68
C SER A 48 -23.66 -3.24 -42.97
N TRP A 49 -24.71 -2.43 -42.87
CA TRP A 49 -25.14 -1.61 -44.00
C TRP A 49 -24.10 -0.51 -44.17
N PHE A 50 -23.22 -0.63 -45.15
CA PHE A 50 -22.48 0.51 -45.67
C PHE A 50 -23.38 1.20 -46.68
N GLN A 51 -24.02 2.29 -46.28
CA GLN A 51 -24.50 3.27 -47.25
C GLN A 51 -23.52 4.44 -47.26
N CYS A 52 -22.81 4.54 -48.38
CA CYS A 52 -22.20 5.75 -48.85
C CYS A 52 -23.32 6.72 -49.27
N PRO A 53 -23.34 7.95 -48.73
CA PRO A 53 -23.56 9.09 -49.60
C PRO A 53 -22.57 10.23 -49.32
N GLU A 54 -21.79 10.52 -50.36
CA GLU A 54 -21.48 11.85 -50.90
C GLU A 54 -21.36 13.06 -49.94
N THR A 55 -20.15 13.62 -49.95
CA THR A 55 -19.83 15.06 -49.93
C THR A 55 -20.89 16.02 -49.37
N HIS A 56 -20.62 16.63 -48.22
CA HIS A 56 -20.58 18.11 -48.08
C HIS A 56 -19.87 18.52 -46.78
N ARG A 57 -18.94 19.49 -46.91
CA ARG A 57 -18.44 20.35 -45.83
C ARG A 57 -19.61 20.88 -45.00
N TRP A 58 -19.47 21.03 -43.67
CA TRP A 58 -19.82 22.22 -42.86
C TRP A 58 -19.49 21.92 -41.38
N THR A 59 -18.85 22.89 -40.72
CA THR A 59 -18.49 22.93 -39.30
C THR A 59 -19.72 23.28 -38.44
N TRP A 60 -20.01 22.53 -37.38
CA TRP A 60 -20.72 23.04 -36.19
C TRP A 60 -20.48 22.17 -34.94
N TYR A 61 -20.35 22.82 -33.79
CA TYR A 61 -20.22 22.21 -32.45
C TYR A 61 -21.60 21.99 -31.78
N PRO A 62 -21.65 21.56 -30.52
CA PRO A 62 -22.27 20.31 -30.07
C PRO A 62 -23.79 20.44 -29.82
N ASN A 63 -24.53 19.34 -29.94
CA ASN A 63 -25.54 18.96 -28.94
C ASN A 63 -26.14 17.59 -29.31
N THR A 64 -26.22 16.73 -28.30
CA THR A 64 -26.96 15.47 -28.23
C THR A 64 -26.50 14.32 -29.15
N GLY A 65 -26.06 13.22 -28.51
CA GLY A 65 -25.99 11.90 -29.12
C GLY A 65 -24.60 11.47 -29.57
N GLY A 66 -23.76 11.02 -28.64
CA GLY A 66 -22.57 10.26 -29.00
C GLY A 66 -22.97 9.00 -29.78
N ALA A 67 -22.47 8.86 -31.01
CA ALA A 67 -22.57 7.61 -31.74
C ALA A 67 -21.71 6.56 -31.02
N VAL A 68 -22.37 5.72 -30.22
CA VAL A 68 -21.76 4.54 -29.60
C VAL A 68 -21.51 3.53 -30.72
N LYS A 69 -20.24 3.27 -31.04
CA LYS A 69 -19.86 2.11 -31.83
C LYS A 69 -19.87 0.90 -30.90
N GLU A 70 -21.03 0.27 -30.74
CA GLU A 70 -21.18 -0.96 -29.97
C GLU A 70 -20.91 -2.17 -30.90
N ILE A 71 -19.88 -2.95 -30.57
CA ILE A 71 -19.78 -4.33 -31.07
C ILE A 71 -20.69 -5.13 -30.14
N ASP A 72 -21.93 -5.38 -30.58
CA ASP A 72 -22.89 -6.00 -29.67
C ASP A 72 -22.49 -7.42 -29.31
N HIS A 73 -21.89 -8.20 -30.22
CA HIS A 73 -21.58 -9.61 -29.96
C HIS A 73 -20.19 -10.05 -30.48
N ILE A 74 -19.50 -10.87 -29.70
CA ILE A 74 -18.31 -11.63 -30.13
C ILE A 74 -18.55 -13.13 -29.99
N LEU A 75 -18.00 -13.89 -30.93
CA LEU A 75 -18.06 -15.35 -30.92
C LEU A 75 -16.86 -15.88 -30.14
N VAL A 76 -17.10 -16.52 -29.00
CA VAL A 76 -16.08 -17.21 -28.21
C VAL A 76 -16.38 -18.71 -28.26
N GLY A 77 -15.51 -19.48 -28.93
CA GLY A 77 -15.83 -20.86 -29.30
C GLY A 77 -16.99 -20.92 -30.32
N ARG A 78 -18.07 -21.63 -29.99
CA ARG A 78 -19.26 -21.80 -30.87
C ARG A 78 -20.48 -20.94 -30.50
N HIS A 79 -20.37 -20.01 -29.56
CA HIS A 79 -21.51 -19.24 -29.05
C HIS A 79 -21.30 -17.72 -29.13
N TRP A 80 -22.33 -16.99 -29.58
CA TRP A 80 -22.34 -15.53 -29.64
C TRP A 80 -22.60 -14.93 -28.24
N ARG A 81 -21.79 -13.94 -27.83
CA ARG A 81 -21.85 -13.33 -26.49
C ARG A 81 -21.83 -11.81 -26.55
N LEU A 82 -22.69 -11.17 -25.76
CA LEU A 82 -22.98 -9.73 -25.81
C LEU A 82 -21.93 -8.90 -25.04
N LEU A 83 -21.40 -7.82 -25.62
CA LEU A 83 -20.12 -7.18 -25.23
C LEU A 83 -20.26 -5.90 -24.38
N GLN A 84 -21.32 -5.77 -23.58
CA GLN A 84 -21.64 -4.50 -22.91
C GLN A 84 -20.83 -4.16 -21.62
N ASN A 85 -19.77 -4.89 -21.24
CA ASN A 85 -19.04 -4.61 -19.98
C ASN A 85 -17.54 -5.01 -19.94
N CYS A 86 -16.77 -4.68 -20.98
CA CYS A 86 -15.30 -4.84 -20.95
C CYS A 86 -14.58 -3.50 -20.75
N ARG A 87 -13.54 -3.46 -19.90
CA ARG A 87 -12.57 -2.35 -19.92
C ARG A 87 -11.47 -2.67 -20.91
N VAL A 88 -11.31 -1.80 -21.91
CA VAL A 88 -10.18 -1.83 -22.85
C VAL A 88 -9.12 -0.91 -22.29
N TYR A 89 -7.92 -1.44 -22.06
CA TYR A 89 -6.77 -0.61 -21.73
C TYR A 89 -5.86 -0.54 -22.96
N ARG A 90 -5.47 0.69 -23.30
CA ARG A 90 -4.37 0.96 -24.23
C ARG A 90 -3.19 1.38 -23.37
N SER A 91 -2.09 0.63 -23.43
CA SER A 91 -0.80 1.17 -23.00
C SER A 91 0.08 1.35 -24.24
N ALA A 92 0.83 2.44 -24.24
CA ALA A 92 1.92 2.67 -25.16
C ALA A 92 3.18 2.82 -24.30
N GLN A 93 4.18 1.98 -24.56
CA GLN A 93 5.51 2.13 -23.99
C GLN A 93 6.47 2.44 -25.13
N PHE A 94 7.36 3.40 -24.90
CA PHE A 94 8.51 3.62 -25.76
C PHE A 94 9.56 2.59 -25.40
N VAL A 95 9.95 1.78 -26.38
CA VAL A 95 11.05 0.82 -26.23
C VAL A 95 12.17 1.30 -27.15
N ASN A 96 13.19 1.90 -26.54
CA ASN A 96 14.47 2.35 -27.10
C ASN A 96 14.51 3.66 -27.93
N SER A 97 15.74 4.15 -28.12
CA SER A 97 16.18 5.48 -28.59
C SER A 97 15.73 5.91 -29.99
N ASP A 98 14.91 5.11 -30.67
CA ASP A 98 14.42 5.38 -32.03
C ASP A 98 12.93 5.78 -32.07
N HIS A 99 12.35 6.18 -30.93
CA HIS A 99 11.00 6.74 -30.80
C HIS A 99 9.87 5.97 -31.54
N ARG A 100 9.90 4.63 -31.52
CA ARG A 100 8.78 3.82 -32.04
C ARG A 100 7.72 3.57 -30.97
N LEU A 101 6.45 3.84 -31.31
CA LEU A 101 5.30 3.61 -30.45
C LEU A 101 4.67 2.24 -30.77
N VAL A 102 4.72 1.30 -29.83
CA VAL A 102 3.95 0.05 -29.91
C VAL A 102 2.72 0.20 -29.01
N ALA A 103 1.52 0.05 -29.59
CA ALA A 103 0.26 0.10 -28.85
C ALA A 103 -0.25 -1.32 -28.62
N THR A 104 -0.37 -1.71 -27.35
CA THR A 104 -0.91 -3.02 -26.95
C THR A 104 -2.37 -2.84 -26.53
N LEU A 105 -3.28 -3.66 -27.06
CA LEU A 105 -4.69 -3.65 -26.68
C LEU A 105 -4.96 -4.79 -25.69
N GLY A 106 -5.09 -4.46 -24.41
CA GLY A 106 -5.49 -5.42 -23.37
C GLY A 106 -6.99 -5.34 -23.10
N ILE A 107 -7.69 -6.48 -23.16
CA ILE A 107 -9.10 -6.57 -22.79
C ILE A 107 -9.20 -7.33 -21.47
N GLN A 108 -9.66 -6.66 -20.42
CA GLN A 108 -9.85 -7.27 -19.09
C GLN A 108 -11.35 -7.42 -18.80
N LEU A 109 -11.80 -8.66 -18.61
CA LEU A 109 -13.19 -8.95 -18.20
C LEU A 109 -13.36 -8.68 -16.70
N ARG A 110 -14.40 -7.92 -16.31
CA ARG A 110 -14.70 -7.67 -14.90
C ARG A 110 -15.08 -8.98 -14.18
N SER A 111 -14.38 -9.27 -13.08
CA SER A 111 -14.74 -10.30 -12.10
C SER A 111 -16.02 -9.91 -11.35
N GLY A 112 -17.18 -10.09 -11.96
CA GLY A 112 -18.44 -9.69 -11.34
C GLY A 112 -19.73 -10.09 -12.04
N TRP A 113 -19.69 -10.95 -13.05
CA TRP A 113 -20.86 -11.31 -13.85
C TRP A 113 -21.06 -12.83 -13.91
N LEU A 114 -21.35 -13.42 -12.75
CA LEU A 114 -22.11 -14.66 -12.63
C LEU A 114 -23.25 -14.40 -11.63
N PRO A 115 -24.52 -14.74 -11.95
CA PRO A 115 -25.61 -14.68 -10.98
C PRO A 115 -25.34 -15.65 -9.81
N PRO A 116 -25.98 -15.50 -8.62
CA PRO A 116 -25.63 -16.26 -7.43
C PRO A 116 -26.03 -17.73 -7.59
N THR A 117 -25.13 -18.54 -8.14
CA THR A 117 -25.18 -19.99 -8.02
C THR A 117 -24.61 -20.35 -6.65
N LYS A 118 -25.44 -20.89 -5.75
CA LYS A 118 -24.98 -21.53 -4.50
C LYS A 118 -23.81 -22.46 -4.85
N LYS A 119 -22.61 -22.15 -4.37
CA LYS A 119 -21.39 -22.90 -4.63
C LYS A 119 -21.46 -24.25 -3.91
N MET A 120 -21.61 -25.34 -4.65
CA MET A 120 -21.10 -26.65 -4.21
C MET A 120 -19.67 -26.76 -4.74
N GLY A 121 -18.70 -26.77 -3.83
CA GLY A 121 -17.35 -27.21 -4.13
C GLY A 121 -17.20 -28.64 -3.63
N LEU A 122 -16.53 -29.49 -4.39
CA LEU A 122 -16.04 -30.77 -3.86
C LEU A 122 -15.09 -30.46 -2.69
N ASP A 123 -15.26 -31.15 -1.55
CA ASP A 123 -14.35 -31.00 -0.41
C ASP A 123 -13.01 -31.67 -0.71
N LEU A 124 -12.14 -30.95 -1.42
CA LEU A 124 -10.85 -31.45 -1.89
C LEU A 124 -9.90 -31.84 -0.76
N ALA A 125 -10.15 -31.42 0.49
CA ALA A 125 -9.37 -31.87 1.64
C ALA A 125 -9.57 -33.38 1.89
N ARG A 126 -10.72 -33.95 1.54
CA ARG A 126 -10.97 -35.39 1.66
C ARG A 126 -10.18 -36.24 0.66
N PHE A 127 -9.73 -35.67 -0.46
CA PHE A 127 -8.85 -36.37 -1.40
C PHE A 127 -7.41 -36.51 -0.88
N GLN A 128 -7.05 -35.85 0.22
CA GLN A 128 -5.80 -36.11 0.93
C GLN A 128 -5.86 -37.42 1.75
N ASP A 129 -7.07 -37.95 2.00
CA ASP A 129 -7.24 -39.29 2.57
C ASP A 129 -6.98 -40.35 1.49
N GLN A 130 -5.97 -41.18 1.74
CA GLN A 130 -5.52 -42.23 0.82
C GLN A 130 -6.65 -43.23 0.50
N VAL A 131 -7.59 -43.47 1.42
CA VAL A 131 -8.69 -44.42 1.25
C VAL A 131 -9.71 -43.86 0.24
N VAL A 132 -10.10 -42.59 0.40
CA VAL A 132 -11.04 -41.90 -0.49
C VAL A 132 -10.46 -41.73 -1.89
N SER A 133 -9.17 -41.42 -1.98
CA SER A 133 -8.45 -41.31 -3.26
C SER A 133 -8.38 -42.65 -4.01
N ASN A 134 -8.11 -43.75 -3.29
CA ASN A 134 -8.09 -45.10 -3.88
C ASN A 134 -9.48 -45.58 -4.30
N GLU A 135 -10.52 -45.26 -3.53
CA GLU A 135 -11.91 -45.61 -3.85
C GLU A 135 -12.43 -44.85 -5.08
N PHE A 136 -12.08 -43.56 -5.20
CA PHE A 136 -12.34 -42.77 -6.40
C PHE A 136 -11.63 -43.35 -7.63
N ALA A 137 -10.35 -43.69 -7.53
CA ALA A 137 -9.60 -44.27 -8.63
C ALA A 137 -10.18 -45.63 -9.09
N ARG A 138 -10.60 -46.49 -8.15
CA ARG A 138 -11.23 -47.78 -8.47
C ARG A 138 -12.58 -47.60 -9.16
N SER A 139 -13.43 -46.74 -8.62
CA SER A 139 -14.78 -46.51 -9.14
C SER A 139 -14.74 -45.83 -10.53
N LEU A 140 -13.76 -44.96 -10.75
CA LEU A 140 -13.53 -44.34 -12.06
C LEU A 140 -13.09 -45.37 -13.10
N CYS A 141 -12.20 -46.29 -12.73
CA CYS A 141 -11.79 -47.40 -13.60
C CYS A 141 -12.97 -48.31 -13.96
N GLU A 142 -13.89 -48.60 -13.02
CA GLU A 142 -15.10 -49.39 -13.27
C GLU A 142 -16.08 -48.66 -14.20
N GLU A 143 -16.36 -47.38 -13.99
CA GLU A 143 -17.31 -46.61 -14.83
C GLU A 143 -16.79 -46.35 -16.26
N LEU A 144 -15.46 -46.38 -16.42
CA LEU A 144 -14.76 -46.27 -17.71
C LEU A 144 -14.53 -47.61 -18.39
N ALA A 145 -14.59 -48.75 -17.68
CA ALA A 145 -14.45 -50.08 -18.27
C ALA A 145 -15.57 -50.40 -19.27
N ASP A 146 -16.79 -49.88 -19.02
CA ASP A 146 -17.95 -50.01 -19.92
C ASP A 146 -17.82 -49.25 -21.24
N LEU A 147 -16.84 -48.34 -21.39
CA LEU A 147 -16.65 -47.59 -22.64
C LEU A 147 -16.03 -48.42 -23.77
N GLY A 148 -15.62 -49.67 -23.51
CA GLY A 148 -15.19 -50.63 -24.53
C GLY A 148 -13.89 -50.25 -25.25
N ALA A 149 -12.90 -51.15 -25.23
CA ALA A 149 -11.59 -50.94 -25.84
C ALA A 149 -11.56 -50.85 -27.39
N THR A 150 -12.70 -50.63 -28.05
CA THR A 150 -12.84 -50.68 -29.53
C THR A 150 -13.33 -49.38 -30.17
N ALA A 151 -13.40 -48.26 -29.43
CA ALA A 151 -13.74 -46.96 -30.01
C ALA A 151 -12.70 -45.89 -29.66
N TYR A 152 -11.65 -45.76 -30.49
CA TYR A 152 -10.87 -44.53 -30.63
C TYR A 152 -11.04 -43.98 -32.05
N PRO A 153 -11.03 -42.65 -32.29
CA PRO A 153 -10.51 -41.57 -31.44
C PRO A 153 -11.53 -40.43 -31.13
N ASN A 154 -12.84 -40.68 -31.22
CA ASN A 154 -13.87 -39.64 -31.03
C ASN A 154 -14.69 -39.81 -29.73
N VAL A 155 -14.09 -40.32 -28.65
CA VAL A 155 -14.67 -40.04 -27.32
C VAL A 155 -14.41 -38.57 -27.06
N MET A 156 -15.39 -37.73 -27.38
CA MET A 156 -15.38 -36.31 -27.07
C MET A 156 -14.96 -36.17 -25.60
N TRP A 157 -13.93 -35.38 -25.33
CA TRP A 157 -13.44 -35.06 -23.98
C TRP A 157 -14.58 -34.81 -22.98
N GLU A 158 -15.68 -34.24 -23.47
CA GLU A 158 -16.95 -34.05 -22.75
C GLU A 158 -17.49 -35.32 -22.08
N THR A 159 -17.47 -36.49 -22.73
CA THR A 159 -18.01 -37.74 -22.19
C THR A 159 -17.12 -38.32 -21.09
N PHE A 160 -15.80 -38.24 -21.26
CA PHE A 160 -14.83 -38.64 -20.22
C PHE A 160 -14.92 -37.71 -19.01
N HIS A 161 -15.04 -36.40 -19.27
CA HIS A 161 -15.19 -35.36 -18.27
C HIS A 161 -16.46 -35.53 -17.43
N ASP A 162 -17.61 -35.76 -18.06
CA ASP A 162 -18.90 -35.95 -17.39
C ASP A 162 -18.92 -37.20 -16.50
N LYS A 163 -18.36 -38.32 -16.97
CA LYS A 163 -18.23 -39.53 -16.14
C LYS A 163 -17.30 -39.31 -14.94
N THR A 164 -16.14 -38.69 -15.18
CA THR A 164 -15.17 -38.40 -14.11
C THR A 164 -15.76 -37.49 -13.03
N LEU A 165 -16.53 -36.47 -13.43
CA LEU A 165 -17.28 -35.62 -12.51
C LEU A 165 -18.30 -36.41 -11.68
N LYS A 166 -19.02 -37.34 -12.31
CA LYS A 166 -20.05 -38.15 -11.65
C LYS A 166 -19.48 -39.08 -10.58
N VAL A 167 -18.31 -39.67 -10.82
CA VAL A 167 -17.60 -40.48 -9.82
C VAL A 167 -17.06 -39.60 -8.69
N ALA A 168 -16.51 -38.42 -9.01
CA ALA A 168 -15.97 -37.49 -8.02
C ALA A 168 -17.08 -36.96 -7.09
N GLU A 169 -18.26 -36.69 -7.65
CA GLU A 169 -19.46 -36.35 -6.90
C GLU A 169 -19.89 -37.50 -5.96
N GLY A 170 -19.82 -38.76 -6.41
CA GLY A 170 -20.18 -39.92 -5.60
C GLY A 170 -19.27 -40.15 -4.40
N CYS A 171 -17.96 -39.88 -4.53
CA CYS A 171 -17.00 -40.12 -3.45
C CYS A 171 -16.94 -38.99 -2.41
N VAL A 172 -17.32 -37.76 -2.76
CA VAL A 172 -17.00 -36.57 -1.94
C VAL A 172 -18.21 -35.68 -1.63
N VAL A 173 -19.39 -35.93 -2.18
CA VAL A 173 -20.60 -35.13 -1.86
C VAL A 173 -21.34 -35.69 -0.64
N VAL A 174 -21.54 -34.85 0.37
CA VAL A 174 -22.45 -35.11 1.50
C VAL A 174 -23.89 -35.04 1.01
N THR A 175 -24.67 -36.10 1.24
CA THR A 175 -26.03 -36.28 0.73
C THR A 175 -27.02 -35.24 1.26
N GLY A 176 -27.72 -34.55 0.36
CA GLY A 176 -28.94 -33.80 0.64
C GLY A 176 -29.02 -32.48 -0.13
N VAL A 177 -29.96 -32.41 -1.11
CA VAL A 177 -30.40 -31.24 -1.90
C VAL A 177 -29.78 -31.12 -3.32
N PRO A 178 -30.56 -30.80 -4.40
CA PRO A 178 -30.28 -31.28 -5.75
C PRO A 178 -29.45 -30.35 -6.66
N ARG A 179 -28.84 -31.02 -7.66
CA ARG A 179 -27.85 -30.62 -8.69
C ARG A 179 -28.06 -29.27 -9.40
N ARG A 180 -27.04 -28.40 -9.37
CA ARG A 180 -26.64 -27.51 -10.51
C ARG A 180 -25.14 -27.12 -10.45
N MET A 181 -24.43 -27.48 -11.53
CA MET A 181 -23.07 -27.10 -11.98
C MET A 181 -21.99 -26.86 -10.91
N CYS A 182 -21.19 -27.89 -10.63
CA CYS A 182 -19.91 -27.79 -9.93
C CYS A 182 -18.84 -27.16 -10.86
N PHE A 183 -18.16 -26.10 -10.41
CA PHE A 183 -17.00 -25.53 -11.11
C PHE A 183 -15.73 -26.28 -10.69
N ILE A 184 -14.96 -26.76 -11.67
CA ILE A 184 -13.72 -27.50 -11.46
C ILE A 184 -12.58 -26.50 -11.24
N SER A 185 -11.88 -26.62 -10.12
CA SER A 185 -10.67 -25.84 -9.87
C SER A 185 -9.51 -26.31 -10.76
N GLN A 186 -8.55 -25.45 -11.07
CA GLN A 186 -7.38 -25.84 -11.89
C GLN A 186 -6.66 -27.06 -11.31
N GLY A 187 -6.56 -27.18 -9.98
CA GLY A 187 -5.97 -28.34 -9.32
C GLY A 187 -6.77 -29.64 -9.53
N THR A 188 -8.09 -29.55 -9.70
CA THR A 188 -8.94 -30.70 -10.04
C THR A 188 -8.76 -31.10 -11.51
N LEU A 189 -8.61 -30.13 -12.43
CA LEU A 189 -8.21 -30.42 -13.82
C LEU A 189 -6.84 -31.11 -13.88
N ASP A 190 -5.87 -30.67 -13.08
CA ASP A 190 -4.54 -31.28 -13.04
C ASP A 190 -4.54 -32.70 -12.47
N ILE A 191 -5.48 -33.04 -11.58
CA ILE A 191 -5.67 -34.40 -11.08
C ILE A 191 -6.35 -35.26 -12.15
N ILE A 192 -7.39 -34.74 -12.81
CA ILE A 192 -8.10 -35.41 -13.90
C ILE A 192 -7.15 -35.67 -15.09
N ASP A 193 -6.31 -34.71 -15.47
CA ASP A 193 -5.31 -34.86 -16.53
C ASP A 193 -4.24 -35.89 -16.16
N ARG A 194 -3.82 -35.94 -14.89
CA ARG A 194 -2.90 -36.98 -14.40
C ARG A 194 -3.54 -38.36 -14.42
N SER A 195 -4.80 -38.48 -14.03
CA SER A 195 -5.56 -39.74 -14.06
C SER A 195 -5.89 -40.21 -15.49
N HIS A 196 -6.26 -39.30 -16.40
CA HIS A 196 -6.45 -39.59 -17.83
C HIS A 196 -5.14 -40.07 -18.47
N SER A 197 -4.02 -39.39 -18.17
CA SER A 197 -2.69 -39.80 -18.61
C SER A 197 -2.30 -41.16 -18.05
N ALA A 198 -2.64 -41.48 -16.80
CA ALA A 198 -2.38 -42.79 -16.19
C ALA A 198 -3.24 -43.91 -16.79
N TRP A 199 -4.51 -43.65 -17.13
CA TRP A 199 -5.42 -44.61 -17.77
C TRP A 199 -5.00 -44.94 -19.20
N LEU A 200 -4.65 -43.92 -20.01
CA LEU A 200 -4.07 -44.10 -21.34
C LEU A 200 -2.76 -44.90 -21.30
N ASN A 201 -1.95 -44.67 -20.26
CA ASN A 201 -0.70 -45.39 -20.02
C ASN A 201 -0.89 -46.78 -19.37
N GLY A 202 -2.09 -47.19 -18.97
CA GLY A 202 -2.36 -48.49 -18.36
C GLY A 202 -2.70 -49.59 -19.38
N ASN A 203 -3.42 -49.24 -20.45
CA ASN A 203 -4.10 -50.22 -21.34
C ASN A 203 -3.37 -50.55 -22.66
N SER A 204 -2.09 -50.22 -22.80
CA SER A 204 -1.29 -50.56 -23.99
C SER A 204 -0.38 -51.77 -23.76
N GLY A 205 -0.99 -52.89 -23.39
CA GLY A 205 -0.34 -54.20 -23.35
C GLY A 205 -0.90 -55.11 -24.41
N LEU A 206 -0.64 -54.82 -25.69
CA LEU A 206 -0.46 -55.76 -26.82
C LEU A 206 -0.47 -54.94 -28.14
N TYR A 207 0.69 -54.90 -28.80
CA TYR A 207 1.08 -54.12 -29.99
C TYR A 207 1.65 -52.72 -29.75
N ARG A 208 2.88 -52.74 -29.23
CA ARG A 208 4.06 -51.93 -29.56
C ARG A 208 3.83 -50.68 -30.44
N GLU A 209 3.50 -49.55 -29.81
CA GLU A 209 4.01 -48.23 -30.21
C GLU A 209 4.22 -47.39 -28.93
N MET A 210 5.28 -46.58 -28.96
CA MET A 210 6.13 -46.26 -27.81
C MET A 210 5.46 -45.41 -26.70
N ARG A 211 5.29 -46.00 -25.50
CA ARG A 211 5.16 -45.22 -24.26
C ARG A 211 6.43 -44.40 -24.08
N ARG A 212 6.34 -43.08 -24.21
CA ARG A 212 7.47 -42.19 -23.98
C ARG A 212 7.70 -42.05 -22.47
N THR A 213 8.39 -43.02 -21.88
CA THR A 213 8.89 -42.92 -20.51
C THR A 213 9.96 -41.84 -20.48
N VAL A 214 9.68 -40.70 -19.85
CA VAL A 214 10.66 -39.61 -19.69
C VAL A 214 11.46 -39.88 -18.42
N TYR A 215 12.65 -40.42 -18.57
CA TYR A 215 13.62 -40.57 -17.49
C TYR A 215 14.34 -39.22 -17.28
N ARG A 216 14.29 -38.67 -16.06
CA ARG A 216 15.04 -37.46 -15.68
C ARG A 216 16.21 -37.85 -14.80
N LEU A 217 17.43 -37.60 -15.27
CA LEU A 217 18.64 -37.76 -14.49
C LEU A 217 18.95 -36.43 -13.78
N THR A 218 18.66 -36.35 -12.48
CA THR A 218 18.79 -35.11 -11.68
C THR A 218 20.24 -34.64 -11.54
N GLU A 219 21.20 -35.56 -11.59
CA GLU A 219 22.63 -35.26 -11.54
C GLU A 219 23.23 -34.93 -12.91
N HIS A 220 22.44 -34.96 -13.99
CA HIS A 220 22.95 -34.69 -15.33
C HIS A 220 23.60 -33.31 -15.48
N PRO A 221 23.01 -32.19 -14.99
CA PRO A 221 23.63 -30.88 -15.13
C PRO A 221 24.95 -30.75 -14.36
N SER A 222 25.02 -31.28 -13.13
CA SER A 222 26.24 -31.25 -12.32
C SER A 222 27.33 -32.13 -12.92
N ALA A 223 26.99 -33.34 -13.39
CA ALA A 223 27.94 -34.22 -14.07
C ALA A 223 28.49 -33.61 -15.37
N VAL A 224 27.65 -32.90 -16.14
CA VAL A 224 28.10 -32.18 -17.34
C VAL A 224 29.05 -31.05 -16.98
N LEU A 225 28.72 -30.23 -15.98
CA LEU A 225 29.56 -29.11 -15.57
C LEU A 225 30.89 -29.57 -14.98
N GLN A 226 30.87 -30.62 -14.15
CA GLN A 226 32.07 -31.27 -13.61
C GLN A 226 32.95 -31.82 -14.74
N GLY A 227 32.35 -32.50 -15.74
CA GLY A 227 33.07 -33.00 -16.91
C GLY A 227 33.72 -31.87 -17.73
N LEU A 228 33.03 -30.74 -17.91
CA LEU A 228 33.58 -29.54 -18.57
C LEU A 228 34.73 -28.92 -17.77
N ASN A 229 34.65 -28.93 -16.44
CA ASN A 229 35.73 -28.45 -15.57
C ASN A 229 36.96 -29.35 -15.65
N GLU A 230 36.78 -30.68 -15.64
CA GLU A 230 37.89 -31.63 -15.83
C GLU A 230 38.56 -31.48 -17.20
N GLN A 231 37.78 -31.24 -18.25
CA GLN A 231 38.31 -30.97 -19.59
C GLN A 231 39.14 -29.69 -19.60
N ARG A 232 38.62 -28.60 -19.00
CA ARG A 232 39.34 -27.33 -18.84
C ARG A 232 40.67 -27.51 -18.11
N GLN A 233 40.68 -28.21 -16.98
CA GLN A 233 41.90 -28.45 -16.19
C GLN A 233 42.96 -29.27 -16.95
N LYS A 234 42.53 -30.16 -17.85
CA LYS A 234 43.43 -30.94 -18.73
C LYS A 234 43.79 -30.20 -20.03
N GLY A 235 43.27 -28.98 -20.25
CA GLY A 235 43.45 -28.23 -21.49
C GLY A 235 42.79 -28.86 -22.71
N LEU A 236 41.77 -29.71 -22.50
CA LEU A 236 41.06 -30.41 -23.56
C LEU A 236 39.87 -29.58 -24.04
N PHE A 237 39.74 -29.40 -25.36
CA PHE A 237 38.63 -28.70 -26.01
C PHE A 237 38.46 -27.21 -25.66
N CYS A 238 39.38 -26.62 -24.89
CA CYS A 238 39.43 -25.18 -24.66
C CYS A 238 39.67 -24.45 -26.00
N ASP A 239 38.72 -23.62 -26.41
CA ASP A 239 38.69 -22.89 -27.68
C ASP A 239 38.97 -21.39 -27.49
N ILE A 240 39.30 -20.98 -26.27
CA ILE A 240 39.75 -19.64 -25.90
C ILE A 240 40.64 -19.67 -24.65
N ILE A 241 41.59 -18.75 -24.60
CA ILE A 241 42.43 -18.45 -23.45
C ILE A 241 42.21 -16.97 -23.12
N LEU A 242 41.74 -16.70 -21.91
CA LEU A 242 41.57 -15.34 -21.39
C LEU A 242 42.86 -14.92 -20.69
N VAL A 243 43.36 -13.73 -20.98
CA VAL A 243 44.60 -13.21 -20.40
C VAL A 243 44.30 -12.01 -19.51
N ALA A 244 44.77 -12.04 -18.27
CA ALA A 244 44.73 -10.95 -17.30
C ALA A 244 46.02 -10.97 -16.47
N ASP A 245 46.63 -9.82 -16.22
CA ASP A 245 47.92 -9.67 -15.52
C ASP A 245 49.01 -10.64 -16.06
N GLU A 246 49.13 -10.78 -17.38
CA GLU A 246 50.06 -11.72 -18.06
C GLU A 246 49.84 -13.21 -17.71
N GLN A 247 48.73 -13.54 -17.06
CA GLN A 247 48.37 -14.90 -16.69
C GLN A 247 47.22 -15.42 -17.56
N HIS A 248 47.31 -16.71 -17.89
CA HIS A 248 46.44 -17.36 -18.87
C HIS A 248 45.39 -18.23 -18.18
N VAL A 249 44.11 -18.00 -18.51
CA VAL A 249 42.97 -18.77 -18.01
C VAL A 249 42.27 -19.46 -19.19
N PRO A 250 42.46 -20.78 -19.40
CA PRO A 250 41.79 -21.50 -20.47
C PRO A 250 40.29 -21.65 -20.17
N ALA A 251 39.44 -21.55 -21.20
CA ALA A 251 37.99 -21.65 -21.06
C ALA A 251 37.31 -22.16 -22.36
N HIS A 252 35.99 -22.34 -22.29
CA HIS A 252 35.13 -22.72 -23.40
C HIS A 252 34.20 -21.55 -23.77
N ARG A 253 34.26 -21.06 -25.01
CA ARG A 253 33.46 -19.93 -25.51
C ARG A 253 31.97 -20.13 -25.29
N ASN A 254 31.48 -21.35 -25.47
CA ASN A 254 30.07 -21.67 -25.30
C ASN A 254 29.61 -21.45 -23.85
N LEU A 255 30.37 -21.90 -22.86
CA LEU A 255 30.01 -21.70 -21.46
C LEU A 255 30.04 -20.21 -21.08
N LEU A 256 31.08 -19.49 -21.52
CA LEU A 256 31.21 -18.05 -21.29
C LEU A 256 30.01 -17.27 -21.88
N ALA A 257 29.62 -17.57 -23.12
CA ALA A 257 28.49 -16.91 -23.79
C ALA A 257 27.11 -17.23 -23.20
N VAL A 258 27.00 -18.33 -22.43
CA VAL A 258 25.75 -18.67 -21.72
C VAL A 258 25.58 -17.80 -20.48
N TYR A 259 26.67 -17.53 -19.76
CA TYR A 259 26.63 -16.82 -18.47
C TYR A 259 26.89 -15.32 -18.56
N SER A 260 27.46 -14.84 -19.65
CA SER A 260 27.90 -13.44 -19.82
C SER A 260 27.43 -12.89 -21.15
N ASP A 261 26.61 -11.84 -21.09
CA ASP A 261 26.20 -11.09 -22.28
C ASP A 261 27.37 -10.36 -22.95
N TYR A 262 28.40 -10.00 -22.17
CA TYR A 262 29.67 -9.46 -22.68
C TYR A 262 30.36 -10.46 -23.62
N PHE A 263 30.59 -11.70 -23.15
CA PHE A 263 31.22 -12.73 -23.99
C PHE A 263 30.33 -13.17 -25.15
N LYS A 264 29.02 -13.29 -24.92
CA LYS A 264 28.05 -13.59 -25.98
C LYS A 264 28.13 -12.55 -27.10
N SER A 265 28.16 -11.27 -26.76
CA SER A 265 28.30 -10.17 -27.72
C SER A 265 29.65 -10.21 -28.43
N MET A 266 30.74 -10.41 -27.68
CA MET A 266 32.10 -10.56 -28.20
C MET A 266 32.20 -11.66 -29.27
N PHE A 267 31.56 -12.80 -29.05
CA PHE A 267 31.67 -13.94 -29.95
C PHE A 267 30.68 -13.92 -31.12
N THR A 268 29.59 -13.16 -31.03
CA THR A 268 28.51 -13.18 -32.03
C THR A 268 28.45 -11.95 -32.94
N ILE A 269 28.93 -10.79 -32.48
CA ILE A 269 28.78 -9.51 -33.21
C ILE A 269 29.95 -9.26 -34.20
N GLY A 270 30.77 -10.28 -34.46
CA GLY A 270 31.85 -10.21 -35.45
C GLY A 270 33.07 -9.41 -34.99
N MET A 271 33.29 -9.29 -33.68
CA MET A 271 34.52 -8.71 -33.13
C MET A 271 35.75 -9.54 -33.51
N ARG A 272 36.95 -8.94 -33.45
CA ARG A 272 38.21 -9.63 -33.81
C ARG A 272 38.47 -10.82 -32.87
N GLU A 273 38.15 -10.62 -31.61
CA GLU A 273 38.24 -11.52 -30.47
C GLU A 273 37.40 -12.78 -30.66
N ALA A 274 36.37 -12.74 -31.52
CA ALA A 274 35.60 -13.92 -31.91
C ALA A 274 36.45 -14.98 -32.64
N ARG A 275 37.58 -14.58 -33.25
CA ARG A 275 38.46 -15.45 -34.03
C ARG A 275 39.84 -15.66 -33.40
N GLN A 276 40.13 -15.00 -32.28
CA GLN A 276 41.43 -15.10 -31.61
C GLN A 276 41.45 -16.25 -30.61
N LEU A 277 42.56 -16.97 -30.52
CA LEU A 277 42.71 -18.00 -29.49
C LEU A 277 42.95 -17.38 -28.12
N GLU A 278 43.69 -16.28 -28.06
CA GLU A 278 44.00 -15.53 -26.84
C GLU A 278 43.31 -14.17 -26.88
N VAL A 279 42.61 -13.83 -25.80
CA VAL A 279 41.90 -12.56 -25.62
C VAL A 279 42.32 -11.94 -24.30
N GLU A 280 42.94 -10.77 -24.37
CA GLU A 280 43.34 -9.99 -23.20
C GLU A 280 42.15 -9.18 -22.67
N LEU A 281 41.87 -9.32 -21.38
CA LEU A 281 40.78 -8.63 -20.69
C LEU A 281 41.35 -7.45 -19.90
N VAL A 282 41.47 -6.32 -20.58
CA VAL A 282 41.95 -5.07 -19.98
C VAL A 282 40.96 -4.61 -18.90
N GLY A 283 41.46 -4.41 -17.68
CA GLY A 283 40.65 -4.00 -16.53
C GLY A 283 40.12 -5.15 -15.66
N ALA A 284 40.49 -6.41 -15.96
CA ALA A 284 40.27 -7.53 -15.03
C ALA A 284 41.61 -7.93 -14.40
N SER A 285 41.62 -8.18 -13.09
CA SER A 285 42.77 -8.81 -12.44
C SER A 285 42.72 -10.32 -12.61
N TYR A 286 43.88 -10.98 -12.56
CA TYR A 286 43.92 -12.45 -12.63
C TYR A 286 43.14 -13.11 -11.48
N ILE A 287 43.19 -12.53 -10.27
CA ILE A 287 42.48 -13.07 -9.09
C ILE A 287 40.97 -13.05 -9.33
N GLY A 288 40.43 -11.91 -9.76
CA GLY A 288 39.01 -11.75 -10.06
C GLY A 288 38.58 -12.63 -11.23
N LEU A 289 39.35 -12.62 -12.33
CA LEU A 289 39.07 -13.44 -13.51
C LEU A 289 39.06 -14.93 -13.17
N LYS A 290 40.08 -15.42 -12.47
CA LYS A 290 40.15 -16.83 -12.09
C LYS A 290 38.97 -17.22 -11.21
N ALA A 291 38.62 -16.43 -10.19
CA ALA A 291 37.51 -16.73 -9.30
C ALA A 291 36.16 -16.76 -10.05
N VAL A 292 35.91 -15.77 -10.91
CA VAL A 292 34.69 -15.69 -11.72
C VAL A 292 34.59 -16.87 -12.68
N ILE A 293 35.67 -17.18 -13.42
CA ILE A 293 35.66 -18.32 -14.35
C ILE A 293 35.52 -19.63 -13.59
N ASP A 294 36.21 -19.83 -12.46
CA ASP A 294 36.06 -21.05 -11.66
C ASP A 294 34.63 -21.22 -11.17
N PHE A 295 33.97 -20.14 -10.73
CA PHE A 295 32.55 -20.15 -10.39
C PHE A 295 31.67 -20.63 -11.56
N LEU A 296 31.95 -20.23 -12.81
CA LEU A 296 31.18 -20.69 -13.97
C LEU A 296 31.24 -22.22 -14.16
N TYR A 297 32.31 -22.87 -13.69
CA TYR A 297 32.49 -24.33 -13.79
C TYR A 297 32.19 -25.09 -12.49
N SER A 298 32.26 -24.46 -11.32
CA SER A 298 32.02 -25.10 -10.02
C SER A 298 30.63 -24.80 -9.45
N SER A 299 30.02 -23.68 -9.84
CA SER A 299 28.89 -23.04 -9.15
C SER A 299 29.21 -22.64 -7.69
N GLU A 300 30.49 -22.54 -7.34
CA GLU A 300 30.98 -22.15 -6.00
C GLU A 300 31.86 -20.90 -6.12
N LEU A 301 31.56 -19.87 -5.33
CA LEU A 301 32.30 -18.61 -5.30
C LEU A 301 32.78 -18.31 -3.87
N PRO A 302 34.04 -18.61 -3.53
CA PRO A 302 34.61 -18.21 -2.25
C PRO A 302 34.92 -16.71 -2.26
N LEU A 303 34.31 -15.96 -1.34
CA LEU A 303 34.52 -14.51 -1.14
C LEU A 303 35.18 -14.24 0.22
N ASP A 304 36.16 -13.34 0.22
CA ASP A 304 36.83 -12.83 1.41
C ASP A 304 37.26 -11.36 1.21
N GLY A 305 37.70 -10.70 2.28
CA GLY A 305 38.13 -9.30 2.22
C GLY A 305 39.40 -9.05 1.38
N GLY A 306 40.11 -10.10 0.94
CA GLY A 306 41.28 -9.98 0.07
C GLY A 306 40.95 -10.12 -1.42
N ASN A 307 39.82 -10.75 -1.76
CA ASN A 307 39.44 -11.01 -3.16
C ASN A 307 38.19 -10.24 -3.64
N ILE A 308 37.37 -9.70 -2.73
CA ILE A 308 36.06 -9.14 -3.06
C ILE A 308 36.09 -8.02 -4.11
N ASP A 309 37.01 -7.06 -3.98
CA ASP A 309 37.09 -5.92 -4.89
C ASP A 309 37.42 -6.38 -6.32
N TYR A 310 38.38 -7.31 -6.46
CA TYR A 310 38.78 -7.89 -7.74
C TYR A 310 37.66 -8.71 -8.38
N VAL A 311 36.94 -9.50 -7.58
CA VAL A 311 35.83 -10.33 -8.07
C VAL A 311 34.68 -9.45 -8.53
N LEU A 312 34.32 -8.43 -7.76
CA LEU A 312 33.25 -7.49 -8.10
C LEU A 312 33.57 -6.71 -9.38
N GLU A 313 34.78 -6.14 -9.48
CA GLU A 313 35.24 -5.41 -10.67
C GLU A 313 35.15 -6.30 -11.91
N THR A 314 35.68 -7.52 -11.81
CA THR A 314 35.69 -8.47 -12.93
C THR A 314 34.27 -8.95 -13.29
N ALA A 315 33.43 -9.26 -12.31
CA ALA A 315 32.06 -9.69 -12.54
C ALA A 315 31.21 -8.59 -13.18
N HIS A 316 31.42 -7.34 -12.78
CA HIS A 316 30.76 -6.18 -13.36
C HIS A 316 31.21 -5.95 -14.81
N LEU A 317 32.52 -5.96 -15.07
CA LEU A 317 33.09 -5.85 -16.41
C LEU A 317 32.56 -6.93 -17.36
N LEU A 318 32.51 -8.17 -16.87
CA LEU A 318 32.05 -9.33 -17.63
C LEU A 318 30.52 -9.49 -17.62
N GLN A 319 29.78 -8.58 -16.97
CA GLN A 319 28.30 -8.57 -16.91
C GLN A 319 27.71 -9.89 -16.37
N ILE A 320 28.34 -10.48 -15.34
CA ILE A 320 27.87 -11.69 -14.68
C ILE A 320 27.13 -11.30 -13.41
N TRP A 321 25.88 -10.85 -13.58
CA TRP A 321 25.09 -10.20 -12.54
C TRP A 321 24.83 -11.08 -11.31
N GLN A 322 24.74 -12.41 -11.47
CA GLN A 322 24.60 -13.33 -10.33
C GLN A 322 25.82 -13.28 -9.39
N VAL A 323 27.02 -13.10 -9.93
CA VAL A 323 28.24 -12.95 -9.12
C VAL A 323 28.25 -11.59 -8.43
N VAL A 324 27.81 -10.54 -9.13
CA VAL A 324 27.62 -9.20 -8.53
C VAL A 324 26.64 -9.27 -7.35
N ASP A 325 25.53 -9.99 -7.50
CA ASP A 325 24.54 -10.19 -6.42
C ASP A 325 25.15 -10.90 -5.20
N PHE A 326 25.96 -11.95 -5.40
CA PHE A 326 26.68 -12.61 -4.30
C PHE A 326 27.69 -11.69 -3.63
N CYS A 327 28.38 -10.84 -4.41
CA CYS A 327 29.28 -9.83 -3.86
C CYS A 327 28.50 -8.82 -3.02
N CYS A 328 27.33 -8.34 -3.47
CA CYS A 328 26.47 -7.46 -2.69
C CYS A 328 26.01 -8.11 -1.39
N GLU A 329 25.57 -9.38 -1.41
CA GLU A 329 25.17 -10.11 -0.21
C GLU A 329 26.31 -10.26 0.80
N TYR A 330 27.53 -10.55 0.32
CA TYR A 330 28.71 -10.59 1.18
C TYR A 330 29.00 -9.22 1.80
N LEU A 331 29.01 -8.15 1.00
CA LEU A 331 29.29 -6.79 1.45
C LEU A 331 28.24 -6.27 2.44
N GLU A 332 26.96 -6.60 2.25
CA GLU A 332 25.87 -6.28 3.17
C GLU A 332 26.10 -6.87 4.57
N ASN A 333 26.64 -8.09 4.65
CA ASN A 333 26.93 -8.76 5.92
C ASN A 333 28.16 -8.20 6.65
N GLU A 334 29.07 -7.54 5.92
CA GLU A 334 30.32 -6.99 6.45
C GLU A 334 30.24 -5.48 6.75
N VAL A 335 29.08 -4.83 6.58
CA VAL A 335 28.92 -3.38 6.87
C VAL A 335 29.16 -3.11 8.36
N SER A 336 30.02 -2.13 8.65
CA SER A 336 30.41 -1.70 9.99
C SER A 336 30.59 -0.18 10.08
N GLU A 337 30.78 0.33 11.31
CA GLU A 337 31.06 1.76 11.55
C GLU A 337 32.40 2.24 10.93
N GLU A 338 33.28 1.32 10.53
CA GLU A 338 34.60 1.66 9.97
C GLU A 338 34.62 1.67 8.44
N ASN A 339 33.76 0.90 7.76
CA ASN A 339 33.84 0.68 6.31
C ASN A 339 32.64 1.23 5.50
N TYR A 340 31.58 1.71 6.15
CA TYR A 340 30.33 2.08 5.46
C TYR A 340 30.50 3.15 4.36
N LEU A 341 31.39 4.14 4.55
CA LEU A 341 31.64 5.19 3.53
C LEU A 341 32.40 4.63 2.32
N TYR A 342 33.37 3.75 2.56
CA TYR A 342 34.08 3.04 1.50
C TYR A 342 33.10 2.20 0.67
N LEU A 343 32.24 1.42 1.34
CA LEU A 343 31.24 0.59 0.67
C LEU A 343 30.21 1.44 -0.09
N GLN A 344 29.86 2.62 0.41
CA GLN A 344 28.98 3.55 -0.31
C GLN A 344 29.63 4.11 -1.57
N GLU A 345 30.93 4.43 -1.52
CA GLU A 345 31.66 4.87 -2.68
C GLU A 345 31.77 3.75 -3.73
N LEU A 346 32.06 2.53 -3.29
CA LEU A 346 32.09 1.33 -4.14
C LEU A 346 30.71 1.06 -4.76
N ALA A 347 29.63 1.15 -3.98
CA ALA A 347 28.27 1.00 -4.49
C ALA A 347 27.94 2.06 -5.55
N PHE A 348 28.43 3.30 -5.39
CA PHE A 348 28.26 4.33 -6.41
C PHE A 348 29.06 4.06 -7.68
N ILE A 349 30.34 3.67 -7.57
CA ILE A 349 31.22 3.42 -8.72
C ILE A 349 30.63 2.32 -9.61
N TYR A 350 30.12 1.25 -9.00
CA TYR A 350 29.56 0.10 -9.72
C TYR A 350 28.03 0.16 -9.87
N SER A 351 27.38 1.27 -9.49
CA SER A 351 25.92 1.45 -9.55
C SER A 351 25.12 0.32 -8.88
N LEU A 352 25.51 -0.06 -7.66
CA LEU A 352 24.91 -1.14 -6.87
C LEU A 352 23.78 -0.61 -5.98
N ASP A 353 22.59 -0.40 -6.56
CA ASP A 353 21.44 0.21 -5.88
C ASP A 353 20.99 -0.54 -4.60
N ARG A 354 21.09 -1.88 -4.61
CA ARG A 354 20.71 -2.73 -3.48
C ARG A 354 21.62 -2.47 -2.27
N LEU A 355 22.93 -2.52 -2.50
CA LEU A 355 23.93 -2.27 -1.47
C LEU A 355 23.85 -0.82 -0.96
N ASP A 356 23.70 0.15 -1.86
CA ASP A 356 23.56 1.57 -1.50
C ASP A 356 22.31 1.80 -0.61
N SER A 357 21.19 1.17 -0.92
CA SER A 357 19.96 1.24 -0.10
C SER A 357 20.12 0.61 1.29
N PHE A 358 20.90 -0.48 1.37
CA PHE A 358 21.24 -1.11 2.65
C PHE A 358 22.12 -0.20 3.51
N ILE A 359 23.16 0.39 2.92
CA ILE A 359 24.07 1.33 3.60
C ILE A 359 23.33 2.59 4.03
N ASP A 360 22.45 3.13 3.19
CA ASP A 360 21.60 4.27 3.55
C ASP A 360 20.75 3.96 4.80
N SER A 361 20.22 2.73 4.89
CA SER A 361 19.46 2.30 6.05
C SER A 361 20.33 2.15 7.30
N PHE A 362 21.57 1.66 7.17
CA PHE A 362 22.56 1.58 8.25
C PHE A 362 22.96 2.96 8.77
N ILE A 363 23.25 3.92 7.88
CA ILE A 363 23.60 5.30 8.24
C ILE A 363 22.42 5.99 8.92
N LEU A 364 21.20 5.86 8.38
CA LEU A 364 20.00 6.47 8.98
C LEU A 364 19.71 5.92 10.38
N HIS A 365 20.00 4.64 10.65
CA HIS A 365 19.82 4.05 11.98
C HIS A 365 20.83 4.58 13.01
N ASN A 366 22.06 4.88 12.57
CA ASN A 366 23.17 5.32 13.42
C ASN A 366 23.54 6.80 13.20
N PHE A 367 22.65 7.60 12.64
CA PHE A 367 22.97 8.95 12.18
C PHE A 367 23.47 9.85 13.31
N GLY A 368 22.82 9.80 14.47
CA GLY A 368 23.19 10.60 15.64
C GLY A 368 24.62 10.36 16.16
N THR A 369 25.24 9.21 15.91
CA THR A 369 26.65 8.95 16.25
C THR A 369 27.58 9.18 15.07
N LEU A 370 27.23 8.64 13.89
CA LEU A 370 28.08 8.68 12.70
C LEU A 370 28.26 10.10 12.16
N SER A 371 27.24 10.95 12.24
CA SER A 371 27.26 12.31 11.66
C SER A 371 28.31 13.25 12.25
N PHE A 372 28.84 12.91 13.44
CA PHE A 372 29.88 13.67 14.14
C PHE A 372 31.28 13.07 13.97
N THR A 373 31.43 11.96 13.23
CA THR A 373 32.73 11.33 13.00
C THR A 373 33.55 12.13 11.99
N PRO A 374 34.89 12.20 12.13
CA PRO A 374 35.75 12.89 11.17
C PRO A 374 35.58 12.38 9.73
N ASP A 375 35.46 11.06 9.57
CA ASP A 375 35.33 10.42 8.25
C ASP A 375 34.02 10.82 7.57
N PHE A 376 32.90 10.85 8.31
CA PHE A 376 31.62 11.32 7.78
C PHE A 376 31.70 12.79 7.35
N LEU A 377 32.24 13.65 8.23
CA LEU A 377 32.34 15.08 7.96
C LEU A 377 33.23 15.38 6.75
N GLN A 378 34.25 14.57 6.48
CA GLN A 378 35.17 14.76 5.37
C GLN A 378 34.64 14.17 4.06
N ASN A 379 34.14 12.93 4.09
CA ASN A 379 33.96 12.13 2.86
C ASN A 379 32.52 12.04 2.35
N ILE A 380 31.50 12.43 3.14
CA ILE A 380 30.10 12.34 2.67
C ILE A 380 29.78 13.34 1.56
N ARG A 381 29.08 12.86 0.52
CA ARG A 381 28.61 13.70 -0.59
C ARG A 381 27.40 14.54 -0.17
N VAL A 382 27.31 15.77 -0.69
CA VAL A 382 26.22 16.71 -0.37
C VAL A 382 24.83 16.15 -0.65
N GLN A 383 24.66 15.38 -1.72
CA GLN A 383 23.38 14.78 -2.10
C GLN A 383 22.92 13.74 -1.07
N LYS A 384 23.83 12.89 -0.60
CA LYS A 384 23.57 11.89 0.43
C LYS A 384 23.30 12.55 1.79
N LEU A 385 24.06 13.58 2.16
CA LEU A 385 23.78 14.35 3.37
C LEU A 385 22.38 14.97 3.35
N CYS A 386 21.99 15.60 2.24
CA CYS A 386 20.64 16.18 2.10
C CYS A 386 19.57 15.10 2.20
N PHE A 387 19.78 13.94 1.58
CA PHE A 387 18.88 12.79 1.69
C PHE A 387 18.72 12.31 3.14
N TYR A 388 19.82 12.20 3.90
CA TYR A 388 19.74 11.80 5.31
C TYR A 388 19.06 12.84 6.20
N LEU A 389 19.41 14.11 6.04
CA LEU A 389 18.79 15.21 6.79
C LEU A 389 17.30 15.38 6.44
N ALA A 390 16.87 15.03 5.22
CA ALA A 390 15.46 15.08 4.82
C ALA A 390 14.65 13.86 5.29
N SER A 391 15.32 12.79 5.72
CA SER A 391 14.66 11.53 6.06
C SER A 391 13.81 11.63 7.33
N ASN A 392 12.64 10.98 7.33
CA ASN A 392 11.82 10.81 8.53
C ASN A 392 12.39 9.77 9.49
N LYS A 393 13.35 8.94 9.05
CA LYS A 393 13.95 7.88 9.87
C LYS A 393 14.87 8.41 10.98
N VAL A 394 15.40 9.63 10.86
CA VAL A 394 16.21 10.28 11.91
C VAL A 394 15.36 10.95 13.01
N GLN A 395 14.09 10.57 13.16
CA GLN A 395 13.16 11.11 14.17
C GLN A 395 13.62 11.00 15.64
N HIS A 396 14.60 10.14 15.93
CA HIS A 396 15.18 10.00 17.27
C HIS A 396 16.17 11.12 17.60
N ASP A 397 16.73 11.77 16.58
CA ASP A 397 17.56 12.95 16.73
C ASP A 397 16.68 14.20 16.78
N CYS A 398 16.95 15.10 17.74
CA CYS A 398 16.29 16.39 17.74
C CYS A 398 16.84 17.27 16.61
N GLU A 399 16.04 18.20 16.09
CA GLU A 399 16.47 19.14 15.04
C GLU A 399 17.73 19.93 15.41
N HIS A 400 17.98 20.11 16.71
CA HIS A 400 19.21 20.75 17.18
C HIS A 400 20.46 19.93 16.83
N ASN A 401 20.42 18.61 17.00
CA ASN A 401 21.53 17.73 16.66
C ASN A 401 21.72 17.67 15.13
N LEU A 402 20.63 17.58 14.37
CA LEU A 402 20.67 17.59 12.91
C LEU A 402 21.26 18.90 12.36
N LEU A 403 20.84 20.04 12.92
CA LEU A 403 21.40 21.34 12.61
C LEU A 403 22.88 21.42 12.94
N GLN A 404 23.29 20.90 14.11
CA GLN A 404 24.69 20.90 14.50
C GLN A 404 25.55 20.07 13.54
N ALA A 405 25.11 18.87 13.16
CA ALA A 405 25.79 18.05 12.17
C ALA A 405 25.91 18.76 10.81
N ALA A 406 24.82 19.40 10.34
CA ALA A 406 24.82 20.18 9.11
C ALA A 406 25.81 21.36 9.15
N LEU A 407 25.81 22.13 10.23
CA LEU A 407 26.72 23.26 10.40
C LEU A 407 28.18 22.79 10.49
N GLN A 408 28.46 21.73 11.23
CA GLN A 408 29.81 21.17 11.31
C GLN A 408 30.32 20.72 9.94
N TRP A 409 29.51 20.01 9.16
CA TRP A 409 29.86 19.60 7.80
C TRP A 409 30.12 20.80 6.88
N LEU A 410 29.29 21.86 6.97
CA LEU A 410 29.46 23.09 6.18
C LEU A 410 30.77 23.81 6.53
N THR A 411 31.13 23.88 7.81
CA THR A 411 32.33 24.61 8.28
C THR A 411 33.66 23.89 8.02
N GLN A 412 33.66 22.63 7.55
CA GLN A 412 34.90 21.91 7.26
C GLN A 412 35.66 22.46 6.05
N SER A 413 34.96 23.01 5.06
CA SER A 413 35.58 23.54 3.84
C SER A 413 34.80 24.74 3.30
N PRO A 414 35.47 25.87 2.98
CA PRO A 414 34.80 27.08 2.48
C PRO A 414 33.98 26.86 1.21
N GLU A 415 34.36 25.90 0.35
CA GLU A 415 33.62 25.60 -0.88
C GLU A 415 32.18 25.09 -0.62
N ARG A 416 31.96 24.49 0.55
CA ARG A 416 30.66 23.94 0.96
C ARG A 416 29.65 25.01 1.32
N GLU A 417 30.09 26.24 1.59
CA GLU A 417 29.19 27.37 1.92
C GLU A 417 28.17 27.64 0.81
N SER A 418 28.55 27.40 -0.46
CA SER A 418 27.65 27.50 -1.61
C SER A 418 26.43 26.58 -1.51
N ASN A 419 26.57 25.44 -0.82
CA ASN A 419 25.52 24.44 -0.61
C ASN A 419 24.72 24.68 0.68
N ALA A 420 25.03 25.71 1.47
CA ALA A 420 24.47 25.92 2.80
C ALA A 420 22.93 25.98 2.79
N ARG A 421 22.34 26.71 1.84
CA ARG A 421 20.88 26.81 1.71
C ARG A 421 20.25 25.45 1.38
N GLN A 422 20.87 24.68 0.49
CA GLN A 422 20.39 23.36 0.10
C GLN A 422 20.39 22.41 1.30
N VAL A 423 21.50 22.36 2.04
CA VAL A 423 21.63 21.48 3.22
C VAL A 423 20.65 21.90 4.32
N LEU A 424 20.63 23.17 4.70
CA LEU A 424 19.76 23.67 5.77
C LEU A 424 18.27 23.65 5.42
N SER A 425 17.90 23.60 4.14
CA SER A 425 16.49 23.46 3.75
C SER A 425 15.86 22.12 4.18
N ASN A 426 16.68 21.13 4.55
CA ASN A 426 16.24 19.84 5.07
C ASN A 426 16.05 19.82 6.61
N ILE A 427 16.38 20.92 7.30
CA ILE A 427 16.20 21.07 8.75
C ILE A 427 14.82 21.66 9.03
N HIS A 428 14.09 21.06 9.97
CA HIS A 428 12.74 21.47 10.33
C HIS A 428 12.79 22.55 11.42
N PHE A 429 13.26 23.75 11.07
CA PHE A 429 13.37 24.88 12.00
C PHE A 429 12.10 25.16 12.84
N PRO A 430 10.86 25.04 12.31
CA PRO A 430 9.64 25.20 13.11
C PRO A 430 9.45 24.18 14.26
N LEU A 431 10.24 23.10 14.30
CA LEU A 431 10.25 22.14 15.42
C LEU A 431 11.24 22.52 16.52
N ILE A 432 12.11 23.52 16.29
CA ILE A 432 13.02 24.07 17.30
C ILE A 432 12.25 25.12 18.12
N PRO A 433 12.34 25.13 19.46
CA PRO A 433 11.66 26.14 20.28
C PRO A 433 12.03 27.57 19.88
N LYS A 434 11.04 28.48 19.87
CA LYS A 434 11.22 29.89 19.50
C LYS A 434 12.36 30.59 20.26
N ALA A 435 12.52 30.31 21.55
CA ALA A 435 13.61 30.89 22.35
C ALA A 435 14.99 30.46 21.81
N ASP A 436 15.17 29.16 21.55
CA ASP A 436 16.41 28.62 20.97
C ASP A 436 16.68 29.15 19.56
N LEU A 437 15.63 29.36 18.76
CA LEU A 437 15.76 29.96 17.43
C LEU A 437 16.38 31.36 17.49
N LEU A 438 15.95 32.19 18.44
CA LEU A 438 16.43 33.57 18.60
C LEU A 438 17.80 33.63 19.30
N ASP A 439 17.97 32.85 20.36
CA ASP A 439 19.12 33.00 21.27
C ASP A 439 20.35 32.20 20.79
N ARG A 440 20.15 31.11 20.05
CA ARG A 440 21.23 30.15 19.70
C ARG A 440 21.36 29.93 18.20
N VAL A 441 20.26 29.59 17.53
CA VAL A 441 20.29 29.19 16.10
C VAL A 441 20.59 30.36 15.19
N LYS A 442 19.85 31.47 15.33
CA LYS A 442 20.05 32.66 14.49
C LYS A 442 21.47 33.22 14.61
N PRO A 443 22.02 33.45 15.83
CA PRO A 443 23.41 33.90 15.96
C PRO A 443 24.41 32.93 15.33
N ALA A 444 24.27 31.62 15.56
CA ALA A 444 25.19 30.61 15.03
C ALA A 444 25.18 30.57 13.49
N VAL A 445 24.00 30.56 12.88
CA VAL A 445 23.86 30.57 11.42
C VAL A 445 24.45 31.86 10.82
N CYS A 446 24.16 33.03 11.41
CA CYS A 446 24.69 34.30 10.92
C CYS A 446 26.20 34.47 11.15
N SER A 447 26.79 33.81 12.14
CA SER A 447 28.24 33.86 12.39
C SER A 447 29.05 32.87 11.54
N LEU A 448 28.46 31.71 11.23
CA LEU A 448 29.18 30.62 10.55
C LEU A 448 29.00 30.61 9.04
N LEU A 449 27.96 31.25 8.51
CA LEU A 449 27.60 31.18 7.09
C LEU A 449 27.52 32.57 6.45
N PRO A 450 27.87 32.70 5.16
CA PRO A 450 27.79 33.96 4.43
C PRO A 450 26.35 34.44 4.26
N ARG A 451 26.14 35.77 4.23
CA ARG A 451 24.80 36.37 4.10
C ARG A 451 24.17 36.06 2.74
N GLU A 452 24.99 35.88 1.72
CA GLU A 452 24.60 35.57 0.34
C GLU A 452 23.86 34.23 0.22
N ALA A 453 24.11 33.29 1.13
CA ALA A 453 23.38 32.01 1.17
C ALA A 453 21.89 32.18 1.55
N ASN A 454 21.54 33.32 2.17
CA ASN A 454 20.17 33.68 2.56
C ASN A 454 19.48 32.58 3.43
N CYS A 455 20.26 31.93 4.31
CA CYS A 455 19.76 30.93 5.25
C CYS A 455 18.91 31.56 6.38
N GLU A 456 19.08 32.86 6.65
CA GLU A 456 18.28 33.60 7.64
C GLU A 456 16.78 33.56 7.32
N SER A 457 16.41 33.57 6.02
CA SER A 457 15.02 33.46 5.59
C SER A 457 14.31 32.19 6.09
N LEU A 458 15.05 31.08 6.26
CA LEU A 458 14.50 29.83 6.81
C LEU A 458 14.13 29.96 8.29
N ILE A 459 14.91 30.75 9.03
CA ILE A 459 14.69 31.02 10.44
C ILE A 459 13.54 32.03 10.59
N GLU A 460 13.49 33.05 9.75
CA GLU A 460 12.39 34.03 9.74
C GLU A 460 11.04 33.38 9.46
N GLU A 461 10.98 32.42 8.53
CA GLU A 461 9.80 31.60 8.29
C GLU A 461 9.38 30.82 9.54
N ALA A 462 10.32 30.17 10.23
CA ALA A 462 10.03 29.46 11.47
C ALA A 462 9.56 30.41 12.59
N LEU A 463 10.15 31.60 12.69
CA LEU A 463 9.71 32.62 13.65
C LEU A 463 8.29 33.11 13.34
N HIS A 464 7.96 33.31 12.06
CA HIS A 464 6.60 33.63 11.63
C HIS A 464 5.62 32.52 12.05
N TYR A 465 5.98 31.26 11.82
CA TYR A 465 5.19 30.11 12.25
C TYR A 465 4.94 30.07 13.77
N HIS A 466 5.95 30.36 14.59
CA HIS A 466 5.78 30.42 16.05
C HIS A 466 4.98 31.64 16.53
N ASN A 467 4.95 32.73 15.77
CA ASN A 467 4.16 33.92 16.09
C ASN A 467 2.67 33.72 15.80
N GLN A 468 2.31 32.78 14.93
CA GLN A 468 0.93 32.52 14.49
C GLN A 468 0.35 31.25 15.15
N LEU A 469 0.37 31.17 16.48
CA LEU A 469 0.05 29.95 17.25
C LEU A 469 -1.24 29.24 16.80
N MET A 470 -2.36 29.96 16.73
CA MET A 470 -3.65 29.34 16.34
C MET A 470 -3.72 29.03 14.84
N GLN A 471 -2.93 29.71 14.00
CA GLN A 471 -2.90 29.47 12.55
C GLN A 471 -1.90 28.38 12.13
N GLN A 472 -1.03 27.90 13.03
CA GLN A 472 -0.07 26.84 12.74
C GLN A 472 -0.66 25.62 12.00
N PRO A 473 -1.88 25.11 12.31
CA PRO A 473 -2.50 24.03 11.55
C PRO A 473 -2.63 24.31 10.04
N LEU A 474 -2.73 25.58 9.67
CA LEU A 474 -2.91 26.06 8.30
C LEU A 474 -1.58 26.36 7.60
N LEU A 475 -0.52 26.55 8.39
CA LEU A 475 0.83 26.86 7.92
C LEU A 475 1.70 25.61 7.77
N GLN A 476 1.08 24.42 7.65
CA GLN A 476 1.86 23.19 7.53
C GLN A 476 2.54 23.07 6.17
N ASN A 477 3.84 22.79 6.21
CA ASN A 477 4.65 22.41 5.07
C ASN A 477 5.60 21.26 5.45
N HIS A 478 6.41 20.79 4.51
CA HIS A 478 7.32 19.68 4.75
C HIS A 478 8.32 19.93 5.89
N ARG A 479 8.65 21.19 6.23
CA ARG A 479 9.58 21.57 7.31
C ARG A 479 8.90 21.84 8.65
N SER A 480 7.58 22.02 8.71
CA SER A 480 6.85 22.22 9.97
C SER A 480 6.21 20.93 10.50
N ALA A 481 6.11 19.92 9.63
CA ALA A 481 5.62 18.60 9.97
C ALA A 481 6.61 17.88 10.91
N LEU A 482 6.06 17.08 11.82
CA LEU A 482 6.87 16.19 12.65
C LEU A 482 7.59 15.15 11.79
N ARG A 483 8.85 14.86 12.13
CA ARG A 483 9.53 13.67 11.60
C ARG A 483 8.84 12.43 12.13
N GLY A 484 8.45 11.52 11.24
CA GLY A 484 7.95 10.20 11.60
C GLY A 484 6.84 9.70 10.68
N ASP A 485 6.92 8.41 10.31
CA ASP A 485 6.10 7.85 9.23
C ASP A 485 4.80 7.14 9.65
N PRO A 486 4.62 6.53 10.84
CA PRO A 486 3.28 6.03 11.14
C PRO A 486 2.52 7.03 12.00
N GLU A 487 1.42 7.54 11.46
CA GLU A 487 0.36 8.09 12.31
C GLU A 487 -0.02 7.03 13.37
N ARG A 488 -0.35 7.49 14.57
CA ARG A 488 -0.73 6.60 15.66
C ARG A 488 -2.22 6.71 15.92
N LEU A 489 -2.83 5.60 16.31
CA LEU A 489 -4.19 5.58 16.82
C LEU A 489 -4.19 6.11 18.27
N LEU A 490 -4.99 7.12 18.55
CA LEU A 490 -5.17 7.69 19.89
C LEU A 490 -6.61 7.56 20.37
N PHE A 491 -6.77 7.38 21.68
CA PHE A 491 -8.03 7.67 22.37
C PHE A 491 -7.85 8.85 23.33
N VAL A 492 -8.93 9.59 23.56
CA VAL A 492 -8.95 10.83 24.32
C VAL A 492 -10.14 10.82 25.27
N GLY A 493 -9.84 10.85 26.58
CA GLY A 493 -10.82 10.98 27.66
C GLY A 493 -11.99 9.97 27.61
N GLY A 494 -13.09 10.30 28.27
CA GLY A 494 -14.30 9.46 28.35
C GLY A 494 -14.74 9.15 29.78
N GLU A 495 -15.90 8.52 29.92
CA GLU A 495 -16.43 8.00 31.18
C GLU A 495 -15.84 6.63 31.49
N VAL A 496 -15.45 6.40 32.74
CA VAL A 496 -14.91 5.11 33.17
C VAL A 496 -15.78 4.50 34.27
N SER A 497 -15.82 3.16 34.33
CA SER A 497 -16.60 2.42 35.33
C SER A 497 -15.86 2.13 36.64
N ASP A 498 -14.61 2.61 36.79
CA ASP A 498 -13.74 2.29 37.92
C ASP A 498 -14.14 3.06 39.19
N ARG A 499 -13.93 2.47 40.37
CA ARG A 499 -14.29 3.10 41.65
C ARG A 499 -13.40 4.32 41.93
N GLY A 500 -13.99 5.50 42.02
CA GLY A 500 -13.34 6.74 42.47
C GLY A 500 -12.90 7.70 41.36
N GLU A 501 -13.00 7.30 40.09
CA GLU A 501 -12.86 8.20 38.93
C GLU A 501 -14.09 8.03 38.04
N GLU A 502 -14.88 9.08 37.81
CA GLU A 502 -16.02 9.01 36.88
C GLU A 502 -15.61 9.35 35.45
N LEU A 503 -14.58 10.19 35.29
CA LEU A 503 -14.11 10.72 34.02
C LEU A 503 -12.58 10.58 33.91
N SER A 504 -12.12 10.18 32.73
CA SER A 504 -10.71 10.10 32.36
C SER A 504 -10.25 11.40 31.67
N ASP A 505 -9.05 11.85 32.02
CA ASP A 505 -8.27 12.85 31.28
C ASP A 505 -7.16 12.20 30.43
N ASP A 506 -7.10 10.87 30.35
CA ASP A 506 -6.03 10.18 29.65
C ASP A 506 -6.10 10.41 28.14
N VAL A 507 -4.96 10.73 27.54
CA VAL A 507 -4.72 10.64 26.10
C VAL A 507 -3.65 9.59 25.90
N CYS A 508 -3.98 8.49 25.22
CA CYS A 508 -3.04 7.41 24.97
C CYS A 508 -3.00 7.07 23.49
N PHE A 509 -1.82 6.66 23.01
CA PHE A 509 -1.65 6.10 21.68
C PHE A 509 -1.38 4.59 21.76
N LEU A 510 -1.71 3.85 20.71
CA LEU A 510 -1.36 2.43 20.58
C LEU A 510 0.08 2.31 20.05
N ASP A 511 0.97 1.76 20.87
CA ASP A 511 2.34 1.45 20.44
C ASP A 511 2.33 0.19 19.56
N PRO A 512 2.72 0.28 18.27
CA PRO A 512 2.72 -0.88 17.37
C PRO A 512 3.83 -1.88 17.70
N THR A 513 4.89 -1.46 18.39
CA THR A 513 6.03 -2.32 18.75
C THR A 513 5.73 -3.15 19.99
N GLU A 514 5.17 -2.52 21.02
CA GLU A 514 4.80 -3.20 22.27
C GLU A 514 3.39 -3.82 22.22
N GLY A 515 2.58 -3.41 21.24
CA GLY A 515 1.18 -3.84 21.11
C GLY A 515 0.30 -3.37 22.27
N CYS A 516 0.69 -2.30 22.98
CA CYS A 516 0.00 -1.81 24.18
C CYS A 516 -0.32 -0.31 24.09
N TRP A 517 -1.32 0.12 24.85
CA TRP A 517 -1.69 1.54 24.94
C TRP A 517 -0.72 2.27 25.85
N THR A 518 -0.12 3.37 25.39
CA THR A 518 0.85 4.19 26.13
C THR A 518 0.31 5.59 26.30
N SER A 519 0.39 6.12 27.53
CA SER A 519 -0.04 7.50 27.83
C SER A 519 0.83 8.49 27.08
N GLU A 520 0.21 9.42 26.34
CA GLU A 520 0.86 10.52 25.64
C GLU A 520 0.88 11.78 26.51
N THR A 521 -0.31 12.22 26.91
CA THR A 521 -0.55 13.44 27.68
C THR A 521 -1.84 13.31 28.49
N GLN A 522 -2.21 14.35 29.22
CA GLN A 522 -3.49 14.44 29.94
C GLN A 522 -4.27 15.67 29.48
N LEU A 523 -5.59 15.52 29.35
CA LEU A 523 -6.49 16.61 29.04
C LEU A 523 -6.42 17.69 30.14
N PRO A 524 -6.42 18.99 29.79
CA PRO A 524 -6.45 20.06 30.78
C PRO A 524 -7.68 20.05 31.69
N ALA A 525 -8.77 19.41 31.27
CA ALA A 525 -9.94 19.17 32.10
C ALA A 525 -10.63 17.86 31.68
N ARG A 526 -10.91 17.01 32.69
CA ARG A 526 -11.62 15.74 32.57
C ARG A 526 -12.99 15.93 31.95
N ARG A 527 -13.33 15.09 30.97
CA ARG A 527 -14.59 15.17 30.23
C ARG A 527 -14.93 13.91 29.45
N SER A 528 -16.20 13.70 29.19
CA SER A 528 -16.75 12.68 28.29
C SER A 528 -17.61 13.33 27.19
N HIS A 529 -17.97 12.56 26.16
CA HIS A 529 -18.84 13.00 25.06
C HIS A 529 -18.37 14.29 24.37
N HIS A 530 -17.09 14.60 24.50
CA HIS A 530 -16.41 15.63 23.73
C HIS A 530 -16.07 15.06 22.37
N CYS A 531 -15.87 15.95 21.40
CA CYS A 531 -15.46 15.53 20.06
C CYS A 531 -14.00 15.85 19.83
N VAL A 532 -13.34 14.99 19.06
CA VAL A 532 -11.98 15.16 18.60
C VAL A 532 -11.93 15.26 17.08
N THR A 533 -11.13 16.17 16.57
CA THR A 533 -10.77 16.22 15.15
C THR A 533 -9.31 16.61 15.00
N VAL A 534 -8.73 16.29 13.84
CA VAL A 534 -7.33 16.59 13.52
C VAL A 534 -7.28 17.59 12.37
N MET A 535 -6.40 18.57 12.48
CA MET A 535 -6.14 19.56 11.44
C MET A 535 -4.65 19.91 11.48
N GLY A 536 -3.94 19.78 10.35
CA GLY A 536 -2.53 20.14 10.23
C GLY A 536 -1.59 19.43 11.24
N GLY A 537 -1.91 18.19 11.61
CA GLY A 537 -1.14 17.44 12.62
C GLY A 537 -1.34 17.91 14.06
N PHE A 538 -2.40 18.68 14.33
CA PHE A 538 -2.82 19.09 15.68
C PHE A 538 -4.15 18.43 16.03
N ILE A 539 -4.29 18.04 17.30
CA ILE A 539 -5.52 17.44 17.82
C ILE A 539 -6.37 18.54 18.46
N PHE A 540 -7.61 18.69 18.01
CA PHE A 540 -8.59 19.61 18.59
C PHE A 540 -9.62 18.84 19.40
N VAL A 541 -9.86 19.29 20.63
CA VAL A 541 -10.86 18.75 21.56
C VAL A 541 -11.87 19.84 21.85
N ALA A 542 -13.15 19.61 21.53
CA ALA A 542 -14.20 20.59 21.74
C ALA A 542 -15.36 20.02 22.56
N GLY A 543 -15.94 20.87 23.42
CA GLY A 543 -17.16 20.58 24.16
C GLY A 543 -17.05 19.38 25.10
N GLY A 544 -18.13 18.61 25.19
CA GLY A 544 -18.30 17.47 26.09
C GLY A 544 -18.95 17.85 27.42
N SER A 545 -19.05 16.88 28.33
CA SER A 545 -19.55 17.09 29.69
C SER A 545 -18.45 16.92 30.73
N SER A 546 -18.48 17.76 31.78
CA SER A 546 -17.60 17.66 32.95
C SER A 546 -18.16 16.79 34.08
N SER A 547 -19.34 16.19 33.90
CA SER A 547 -19.93 15.26 34.85
C SER A 547 -20.75 14.19 34.12
N ARG A 548 -21.04 13.09 34.80
CA ARG A 548 -21.95 12.07 34.28
C ARG A 548 -23.40 12.53 34.43
N ASP A 549 -23.85 13.38 33.53
CA ASP A 549 -25.21 13.93 33.54
C ASP A 549 -26.01 13.61 32.27
N ASN A 550 -27.25 13.18 32.48
CA ASN A 550 -28.18 12.89 31.39
C ASN A 550 -28.93 14.14 30.93
N GLY A 551 -28.66 15.33 31.49
CA GLY A 551 -29.36 16.59 31.20
C GLY A 551 -28.67 17.46 30.15
N GLY A 552 -27.33 17.49 30.14
CA GLY A 552 -26.54 18.46 29.38
C GLY A 552 -26.22 19.73 30.19
N ASP A 553 -26.51 19.74 31.48
CA ASP A 553 -26.26 20.85 32.41
C ASP A 553 -24.76 21.12 32.55
N ALA A 554 -23.95 20.06 32.47
CA ALA A 554 -22.50 20.14 32.52
C ALA A 554 -21.83 20.20 31.14
N ALA A 555 -22.60 20.50 30.08
CA ALA A 555 -22.04 20.70 28.74
C ALA A 555 -21.00 21.82 28.72
N SER A 556 -19.98 21.69 27.88
CA SER A 556 -18.89 22.66 27.74
C SER A 556 -18.89 23.32 26.37
N ASN A 557 -18.36 24.54 26.29
CA ASN A 557 -18.07 25.22 25.02
C ASN A 557 -16.56 25.36 24.77
N LEU A 558 -15.72 24.78 25.63
CA LEU A 558 -14.27 24.98 25.54
C LEU A 558 -13.66 24.25 24.34
N LEU A 559 -12.71 24.92 23.68
CA LEU A 559 -11.85 24.36 22.65
C LEU A 559 -10.42 24.28 23.17
N TYR A 560 -9.82 23.10 23.06
CA TYR A 560 -8.41 22.87 23.34
C TYR A 560 -7.72 22.31 22.10
N ARG A 561 -6.52 22.81 21.80
CA ARG A 561 -5.65 22.33 20.75
C ARG A 561 -4.40 21.72 21.38
N TYR A 562 -4.08 20.49 21.02
CA TYR A 562 -2.86 19.82 21.41
C TYR A 562 -1.84 19.88 20.28
N ASP A 563 -0.61 20.23 20.63
CA ASP A 563 0.55 20.14 19.75
C ASP A 563 1.44 18.95 20.15
N PRO A 564 1.43 17.85 19.36
CA PRO A 564 2.28 16.69 19.60
C PRO A 564 3.79 16.99 19.51
N ARG A 565 4.19 18.14 18.94
CA ARG A 565 5.61 18.51 18.78
C ARG A 565 6.26 18.91 20.08
N CYS A 566 5.55 19.67 20.90
CA CYS A 566 6.06 20.16 22.18
C CYS A 566 5.32 19.55 23.37
N ASN A 567 4.35 18.66 23.13
CA ASN A 567 3.48 18.07 24.14
C ASN A 567 2.78 19.15 24.98
N GLN A 568 2.15 20.12 24.31
CA GLN A 568 1.47 21.24 24.96
C GLN A 568 0.02 21.38 24.50
N TRP A 569 -0.83 21.73 25.46
CA TRP A 569 -2.21 22.12 25.23
C TRP A 569 -2.34 23.64 25.21
N ILE A 570 -3.07 24.15 24.23
CA ILE A 570 -3.39 25.56 24.07
C ILE A 570 -4.90 25.70 24.06
N LYS A 571 -5.42 26.62 24.88
CA LYS A 571 -6.84 26.95 24.91
C LYS A 571 -7.16 27.89 23.74
N GLY A 572 -8.08 27.49 22.88
CA GLY A 572 -8.61 28.35 21.80
C GLY A 572 -9.87 29.08 22.24
N ALA A 573 -10.43 29.89 21.35
CA ALA A 573 -11.71 30.55 21.58
C ALA A 573 -12.84 29.52 21.81
N PRO A 574 -13.70 29.74 22.82
CA PRO A 574 -14.81 28.85 23.10
C PRO A 574 -15.92 29.01 22.06
N MET A 575 -16.69 27.93 21.83
CA MET A 575 -17.92 27.98 21.04
C MET A 575 -18.93 28.97 21.65
N ASN A 576 -19.81 29.55 20.84
CA ASN A 576 -20.84 30.46 21.33
C ASN A 576 -21.88 29.72 22.18
N GLN A 577 -22.12 28.43 21.90
CA GLN A 577 -22.97 27.56 22.71
C GLN A 577 -22.18 26.40 23.34
N ARG A 578 -22.59 25.99 24.55
CA ARG A 578 -22.14 24.75 25.18
C ARG A 578 -22.76 23.57 24.45
N ARG A 579 -21.97 22.51 24.24
CA ARG A 579 -22.37 21.33 23.45
C ARG A 579 -21.82 20.04 24.07
N VAL A 580 -22.71 19.07 24.23
CA VAL A 580 -22.42 17.64 24.44
C VAL A 580 -23.23 16.82 23.42
N ASP A 581 -22.81 15.58 23.12
CA ASP A 581 -23.49 14.69 22.16
C ASP A 581 -23.70 15.31 20.77
N PHE A 582 -22.71 16.09 20.34
CA PHE A 582 -22.69 16.81 19.07
C PHE A 582 -21.70 16.18 18.09
N TYR A 583 -21.63 16.70 16.87
CA TYR A 583 -20.60 16.33 15.92
C TYR A 583 -19.59 17.47 15.73
N LEU A 584 -18.29 17.13 15.76
CA LEU A 584 -17.20 18.02 15.35
C LEU A 584 -16.46 17.40 14.17
N GLY A 585 -16.18 18.18 13.13
CA GLY A 585 -15.37 17.76 12.00
C GLY A 585 -14.45 18.85 11.49
N THR A 586 -13.43 18.45 10.72
CA THR A 586 -12.60 19.37 9.94
C THR A 586 -13.10 19.41 8.51
N ILE A 587 -13.48 20.59 8.03
CA ILE A 587 -13.79 20.84 6.62
C ILE A 587 -12.74 21.81 6.09
N SER A 588 -11.92 21.38 5.13
CA SER A 588 -10.78 22.17 4.63
C SER A 588 -9.93 22.75 5.79
N ASN A 589 -10.02 24.06 6.02
CA ASN A 589 -9.22 24.81 7.00
C ASN A 589 -10.03 25.32 8.21
N ILE A 590 -11.25 24.82 8.41
CA ILE A 590 -12.13 25.21 9.52
C ILE A 590 -12.61 23.98 10.29
N LEU A 591 -13.01 24.19 11.54
CA LEU A 591 -13.76 23.18 12.31
C LEU A 591 -15.25 23.50 12.21
N ILE A 592 -16.09 22.48 12.14
CA ILE A 592 -17.56 22.62 12.18
C ILE A 592 -18.12 21.86 13.38
N ALA A 593 -18.91 22.54 14.21
CA ALA A 593 -19.64 21.97 15.34
C ALA A 593 -21.14 21.96 15.03
N VAL A 594 -21.74 20.77 15.01
CA VAL A 594 -23.11 20.55 14.53
C VAL A 594 -23.99 20.00 15.65
N GLY A 595 -25.07 20.71 15.97
CA GLY A 595 -26.10 20.24 16.91
C GLY A 595 -25.56 19.95 18.32
N GLY A 596 -26.07 18.87 18.93
CA GLY A 596 -25.82 18.52 20.32
C GLY A 596 -26.89 19.04 21.26
N ARG A 597 -26.57 19.08 22.54
CA ARG A 597 -27.45 19.60 23.58
C ARG A 597 -26.68 20.33 24.68
N ASN A 598 -27.42 21.09 25.47
CA ASN A 598 -26.95 21.73 26.70
C ASN A 598 -28.09 21.83 27.73
N ASP A 599 -27.91 22.66 28.75
CA ASP A 599 -28.87 22.99 29.80
C ASP A 599 -30.24 23.47 29.28
N ASN A 600 -30.30 24.02 28.07
CA ASN A 600 -31.54 24.48 27.44
C ASN A 600 -32.18 23.40 26.54
N GLY A 601 -31.59 22.20 26.46
CA GLY A 601 -32.05 21.08 25.65
C GLY A 601 -31.28 20.91 24.34
N ALA A 602 -31.92 20.28 23.35
CA ALA A 602 -31.32 19.96 22.06
C ALA A 602 -31.09 21.22 21.20
N LEU A 603 -30.04 21.19 20.38
CA LEU A 603 -29.59 22.30 19.54
C LEU A 603 -29.77 21.97 18.05
N SER A 604 -30.17 22.99 17.29
CA SER A 604 -30.15 22.99 15.82
C SER A 604 -29.04 23.89 15.26
N SER A 605 -28.40 24.69 16.12
CA SER A 605 -27.35 25.62 15.72
C SER A 605 -26.12 24.88 15.21
N VAL A 606 -25.46 25.49 14.24
CA VAL A 606 -24.19 25.03 13.68
C VAL A 606 -23.22 26.20 13.71
N GLU A 607 -22.00 25.93 14.15
CA GLU A 607 -20.95 26.94 14.28
C GLU A 607 -19.66 26.45 13.62
N VAL A 608 -18.92 27.37 13.01
CA VAL A 608 -17.60 27.09 12.43
C VAL A 608 -16.52 27.87 13.15
N TYR A 609 -15.38 27.23 13.39
CA TYR A 609 -14.19 27.83 13.96
C TYR A 609 -13.16 28.14 12.88
N SER A 610 -12.69 29.38 12.85
CA SER A 610 -11.59 29.81 11.99
C SER A 610 -10.30 29.97 12.81
N PRO A 611 -9.26 29.14 12.57
CA PRO A 611 -7.98 29.29 13.25
C PRO A 611 -7.25 30.60 12.92
N HIS A 612 -7.59 31.23 11.78
CA HIS A 612 -7.01 32.53 11.37
C HIS A 612 -7.30 33.65 12.37
N VAL A 613 -8.54 33.71 12.85
CA VAL A 613 -9.03 34.78 13.73
C VAL A 613 -9.27 34.29 15.16
N ASP A 614 -9.10 32.99 15.41
CA ASP A 614 -9.42 32.34 16.68
C ASP A 614 -10.83 32.70 17.16
N SER A 615 -11.84 32.41 16.34
CA SER A 615 -13.24 32.72 16.69
C SER A 615 -14.23 31.75 16.05
N TRP A 616 -15.37 31.60 16.72
CA TRP A 616 -16.52 30.85 16.23
C TRP A 616 -17.58 31.76 15.61
N SER A 617 -18.16 31.34 14.49
CA SER A 617 -19.25 32.04 13.80
C SER A 617 -20.38 31.08 13.43
N TYR A 618 -21.62 31.54 13.50
CA TYR A 618 -22.77 30.74 13.08
C TYR A 618 -22.83 30.59 11.56
N VAL A 619 -23.29 29.42 11.13
CA VAL A 619 -23.64 29.08 9.74
C VAL A 619 -25.06 28.52 9.70
N ALA A 620 -25.53 28.06 8.54
CA ALA A 620 -26.85 27.48 8.40
C ALA A 620 -27.11 26.36 9.43
N GLY A 621 -28.18 26.55 10.21
CA GLY A 621 -28.62 25.60 11.22
C GLY A 621 -29.26 24.36 10.62
N LEU A 622 -29.37 23.31 11.43
CA LEU A 622 -30.12 22.11 11.11
C LEU A 622 -31.63 22.42 11.02
N PRO A 623 -32.36 21.72 10.13
CA PRO A 623 -33.81 21.88 10.02
C PRO A 623 -34.57 21.42 11.27
N ARG A 624 -33.96 20.58 12.11
CA ARG A 624 -34.49 20.09 13.38
C ARG A 624 -33.40 20.05 14.44
N PHE A 625 -33.78 20.26 15.71
CA PHE A 625 -32.91 19.99 16.85
C PHE A 625 -32.39 18.56 16.80
N THR A 626 -31.11 18.36 17.12
CA THR A 626 -30.44 17.08 16.88
C THR A 626 -29.27 16.89 17.84
N TYR A 627 -29.30 15.84 18.65
CA TYR A 627 -28.19 15.38 19.49
C TYR A 627 -28.07 13.84 19.44
N GLY A 628 -26.95 13.30 19.92
CA GLY A 628 -26.67 11.85 19.87
C GLY A 628 -26.60 11.32 18.44
N HIS A 629 -26.35 12.19 17.47
CA HIS A 629 -26.14 11.85 16.06
C HIS A 629 -24.65 11.61 15.83
N ALA A 630 -24.33 10.96 14.71
CA ALA A 630 -22.94 10.80 14.30
C ALA A 630 -22.67 11.62 13.03
N GLY A 631 -21.43 12.04 12.85
CA GLY A 631 -21.01 12.77 11.67
C GLY A 631 -19.66 12.32 11.14
N THR A 632 -19.38 12.66 9.88
CA THR A 632 -18.06 12.51 9.26
C THR A 632 -17.89 13.51 8.13
N THR A 633 -16.66 13.78 7.73
CA THR A 633 -16.37 14.62 6.57
C THR A 633 -15.97 13.77 5.37
N PHE A 634 -16.45 14.17 4.19
CA PHE A 634 -16.10 13.54 2.91
C PHE A 634 -16.03 14.61 1.83
N LYS A 635 -14.85 14.75 1.19
CA LYS A 635 -14.58 15.72 0.11
C LYS A 635 -15.03 17.15 0.44
N ASP A 636 -14.69 17.63 1.63
CA ASP A 636 -15.05 18.97 2.15
C ASP A 636 -16.55 19.21 2.41
N PHE A 637 -17.36 18.15 2.50
CA PHE A 637 -18.72 18.22 3.01
C PHE A 637 -18.80 17.56 4.38
N ALA A 638 -19.62 18.11 5.28
CA ALA A 638 -19.99 17.41 6.51
C ALA A 638 -21.26 16.60 6.30
N TYR A 639 -21.21 15.33 6.64
CA TYR A 639 -22.37 14.46 6.68
C TYR A 639 -22.73 14.17 8.13
N ILE A 640 -24.01 14.24 8.46
CA ILE A 640 -24.53 13.77 9.74
C ILE A 640 -25.65 12.77 9.52
N SER A 641 -25.82 11.82 10.44
CA SER A 641 -26.89 10.85 10.38
C SER A 641 -27.49 10.55 11.75
N GLY A 642 -28.79 10.25 11.75
CA GLY A 642 -29.52 9.75 12.92
C GLY A 642 -29.69 10.75 14.06
N GLY A 643 -29.51 10.25 15.28
CA GLY A 643 -29.75 10.99 16.51
C GLY A 643 -31.22 11.33 16.75
N HIS A 644 -31.46 12.21 17.70
CA HIS A 644 -32.78 12.47 18.26
C HIS A 644 -32.99 13.97 18.58
N ASP A 645 -34.24 14.40 18.74
CA ASP A 645 -34.61 15.82 18.96
C ASP A 645 -35.24 16.11 20.33
N TYR A 646 -35.78 15.11 21.04
CA TYR A 646 -36.33 15.22 22.41
C TYR A 646 -35.53 14.37 23.41
N GLN A 647 -35.79 14.42 24.72
CA GLN A 647 -35.13 13.44 25.63
C GLN A 647 -35.73 12.03 25.50
N ILE A 648 -36.98 11.93 25.05
CA ILE A 648 -37.78 10.70 24.97
C ILE A 648 -38.45 10.65 23.60
N GLY A 649 -38.17 9.64 22.78
CA GLY A 649 -38.75 9.47 21.43
C GLY A 649 -37.92 8.59 20.50
N PRO A 650 -38.43 8.24 19.30
CA PRO A 650 -37.78 7.30 18.40
C PRO A 650 -36.60 7.95 17.66
N TYR A 651 -35.49 7.22 17.57
CA TYR A 651 -34.33 7.67 16.80
C TYR A 651 -34.64 7.80 15.31
N ARG A 652 -33.77 8.54 14.63
CA ARG A 652 -33.94 8.88 13.21
C ARG A 652 -32.97 8.10 12.34
N LYS A 653 -33.34 8.03 11.06
CA LYS A 653 -32.51 7.46 9.98
C LYS A 653 -32.04 8.49 8.96
N ASN A 654 -32.50 9.74 9.06
CA ASN A 654 -32.18 10.80 8.10
C ASN A 654 -30.66 11.03 8.05
N MET A 655 -30.18 11.39 6.86
CA MET A 655 -28.81 11.80 6.61
C MET A 655 -28.84 13.19 5.99
N LEU A 656 -28.08 14.12 6.56
CA LEU A 656 -27.94 15.49 6.05
C LEU A 656 -26.49 15.71 5.62
N CYS A 657 -26.33 16.52 4.57
CA CYS A 657 -25.05 16.89 3.97
C CYS A 657 -24.95 18.41 3.94
N TYR A 658 -23.92 18.98 4.56
CA TYR A 658 -23.65 20.40 4.57
C TYR A 658 -22.59 20.76 3.53
N ASP A 659 -22.90 21.71 2.67
CA ASP A 659 -21.94 22.33 1.76
C ASP A 659 -21.48 23.69 2.31
N PRO A 660 -20.22 23.82 2.75
CA PRO A 660 -19.71 25.08 3.29
C PRO A 660 -19.67 26.22 2.27
N ARG A 661 -19.73 25.92 0.96
CA ARG A 661 -19.62 26.93 -0.11
C ARG A 661 -20.96 27.60 -0.40
N THR A 662 -22.05 26.88 -0.19
CA THR A 662 -23.41 27.39 -0.40
C THR A 662 -24.11 27.70 0.92
N ASP A 663 -23.55 27.27 2.05
CA ASP A 663 -24.14 27.41 3.39
C ASP A 663 -25.54 26.78 3.46
N VAL A 664 -25.67 25.54 2.96
CA VAL A 664 -26.94 24.82 2.88
C VAL A 664 -26.78 23.38 3.34
N TRP A 665 -27.80 22.88 4.06
CA TRP A 665 -28.00 21.48 4.36
C TRP A 665 -28.91 20.81 3.33
N GLU A 666 -28.44 19.74 2.72
CA GLU A 666 -29.18 18.90 1.78
C GLU A 666 -29.51 17.54 2.40
N GLU A 667 -30.74 17.07 2.23
CA GLU A 667 -31.13 15.73 2.65
C GLU A 667 -30.61 14.68 1.66
N LYS A 668 -29.93 13.66 2.19
CA LYS A 668 -29.44 12.50 1.44
C LYS A 668 -30.30 11.28 1.75
N ARG A 669 -30.04 10.17 1.06
CA ARG A 669 -30.81 8.95 1.28
C ARG A 669 -30.68 8.51 2.75
N PRO A 670 -31.79 8.23 3.45
CA PRO A 670 -31.74 7.82 4.85
C PRO A 670 -31.07 6.45 5.00
N MET A 671 -30.48 6.21 6.16
CA MET A 671 -29.99 4.90 6.60
C MET A 671 -31.10 3.85 6.55
N ILE A 672 -30.72 2.57 6.52
CA ILE A 672 -31.64 1.44 6.57
C ILE A 672 -32.26 1.34 7.97
N THR A 673 -31.42 1.45 9.01
CA THR A 673 -31.83 1.35 10.42
C THR A 673 -31.69 2.72 11.11
N ALA A 674 -32.69 3.08 11.92
CA ALA A 674 -32.62 4.27 12.78
C ALA A 674 -31.63 4.03 13.91
N ARG A 675 -30.88 5.06 14.32
CA ARG A 675 -29.84 4.91 15.35
C ARG A 675 -29.49 6.24 16.01
N GLY A 676 -29.09 6.17 17.26
CA GLY A 676 -28.37 7.23 17.96
C GLY A 676 -27.19 6.68 18.76
N TRP A 677 -26.30 7.58 19.18
CA TRP A 677 -25.03 7.27 19.82
C TRP A 677 -24.17 6.25 19.03
N HIS A 678 -24.39 6.17 17.72
CA HIS A 678 -23.57 5.39 16.79
C HIS A 678 -22.31 6.16 16.40
N SER A 679 -21.41 5.46 15.73
CA SER A 679 -20.21 6.07 15.17
C SER A 679 -20.35 6.23 13.66
N MET A 680 -19.75 7.28 13.10
CA MET A 680 -19.68 7.47 11.66
C MET A 680 -18.27 7.87 11.23
N CYS A 681 -17.77 7.25 10.16
CA CYS A 681 -16.47 7.57 9.61
C CYS A 681 -16.41 7.38 8.10
N THR A 682 -15.55 8.16 7.44
CA THR A 682 -15.20 7.98 6.04
C THR A 682 -14.01 7.04 5.93
N LEU A 683 -14.13 6.00 5.10
CA LEU A 683 -13.02 5.14 4.70
C LEU A 683 -13.07 4.96 3.18
N ASN A 684 -11.99 5.34 2.51
CA ASN A 684 -11.92 5.44 1.04
C ASN A 684 -13.05 6.34 0.51
N GLU A 685 -13.79 5.89 -0.50
CA GLU A 685 -14.87 6.65 -1.14
C GLU A 685 -16.26 6.41 -0.51
N HIS A 686 -16.31 5.94 0.75
CA HIS A 686 -17.55 5.53 1.40
C HIS A 686 -17.65 6.02 2.84
N ILE A 687 -18.89 6.20 3.31
CA ILE A 687 -19.23 6.63 4.67
C ILE A 687 -19.85 5.44 5.41
N TYR A 688 -19.36 5.11 6.60
CA TYR A 688 -19.84 3.98 7.39
C TYR A 688 -20.60 4.46 8.61
N ALA A 689 -21.83 3.99 8.81
CA ALA A 689 -22.61 4.15 10.05
C ALA A 689 -22.53 2.86 10.85
N ILE A 690 -22.04 2.95 12.09
CA ILE A 690 -21.50 1.80 12.84
C ILE A 690 -22.18 1.72 14.21
N GLY A 691 -23.05 0.72 14.35
CA GLY A 691 -23.70 0.35 15.61
C GLY A 691 -24.55 1.46 16.25
N GLY A 692 -24.37 1.69 17.56
CA GLY A 692 -25.19 2.59 18.37
C GLY A 692 -26.39 1.88 19.01
N SER A 693 -27.47 2.61 19.21
CA SER A 693 -28.71 2.10 19.82
C SER A 693 -29.96 2.66 19.17
N ASP A 694 -31.07 1.96 19.35
CA ASP A 694 -32.42 2.42 18.98
C ASP A 694 -33.41 2.08 20.12
N ASP A 695 -34.57 2.71 20.10
CA ASP A 695 -35.61 2.52 21.11
C ASP A 695 -36.78 1.75 20.48
N ARG A 696 -37.29 0.73 21.18
CA ARG A 696 -38.49 0.00 20.73
C ARG A 696 -39.68 0.95 20.71
N VAL A 697 -40.37 1.03 19.57
CA VAL A 697 -41.47 1.98 19.35
C VAL A 697 -42.61 1.80 20.35
N ASP A 698 -42.85 0.57 20.78
CA ASP A 698 -43.92 0.13 21.65
C ASP A 698 -43.59 0.23 23.15
N THR A 699 -42.35 -0.08 23.55
CA THR A 699 -41.96 -0.10 24.97
C THR A 699 -41.07 1.06 25.38
N MET A 700 -40.52 1.82 24.43
CA MET A 700 -39.45 2.81 24.61
C MET A 700 -38.19 2.23 25.28
N GLU A 701 -38.03 0.91 25.25
CA GLU A 701 -36.85 0.22 25.77
C GLU A 701 -35.72 0.30 24.75
N ARG A 702 -34.54 0.73 25.21
CA ARG A 702 -33.36 0.89 24.37
C ARG A 702 -32.66 -0.44 24.14
N PHE A 703 -32.29 -0.70 22.90
CA PHE A 703 -31.54 -1.89 22.49
C PHE A 703 -30.31 -1.54 21.66
N ASP A 704 -29.32 -2.42 21.68
CA ASP A 704 -28.07 -2.23 20.97
C ASP A 704 -28.22 -2.57 19.47
N ILE A 705 -27.64 -1.73 18.61
CA ILE A 705 -27.54 -2.01 17.17
C ILE A 705 -26.14 -2.52 16.87
N LEU A 706 -26.06 -3.72 16.29
CA LEU A 706 -24.79 -4.29 15.79
C LEU A 706 -24.61 -4.09 14.28
N ASP A 707 -25.69 -3.74 13.57
CA ASP A 707 -25.66 -3.53 12.12
C ASP A 707 -24.74 -2.37 11.74
N VAL A 708 -23.90 -2.64 10.74
CA VAL A 708 -23.03 -1.65 10.11
C VAL A 708 -23.48 -1.43 8.67
N GLU A 709 -23.62 -0.17 8.29
CA GLU A 709 -24.08 0.22 6.97
C GLU A 709 -23.05 1.12 6.30
N CYS A 710 -22.89 0.95 5.00
CA CYS A 710 -21.95 1.69 4.16
C CYS A 710 -22.74 2.47 3.10
N PHE A 711 -22.55 3.80 3.08
CA PHE A 711 -23.13 4.72 2.12
C PHE A 711 -22.12 5.02 1.02
N SER A 712 -22.57 4.90 -0.23
CA SER A 712 -21.83 5.39 -1.40
C SER A 712 -22.41 6.73 -1.84
N PRO A 713 -21.68 7.86 -1.68
CA PRO A 713 -22.12 9.17 -2.14
C PRO A 713 -22.34 9.23 -3.66
N GLN A 714 -21.63 8.40 -4.44
CA GLN A 714 -21.71 8.41 -5.91
C GLN A 714 -23.08 7.93 -6.44
N CYS A 715 -23.66 6.92 -5.81
CA CYS A 715 -24.98 6.38 -6.20
C CYS A 715 -26.08 6.66 -5.17
N ASN A 716 -25.79 7.42 -4.11
CA ASN A 716 -26.71 7.77 -3.03
C ASN A 716 -27.41 6.51 -2.48
N GLN A 717 -26.64 5.50 -2.07
CA GLN A 717 -27.17 4.20 -1.63
C GLN A 717 -26.45 3.68 -0.39
N TRP A 718 -27.24 3.11 0.53
CA TRP A 718 -26.78 2.35 1.69
C TRP A 718 -26.73 0.85 1.39
N THR A 719 -25.69 0.18 1.90
CA THR A 719 -25.49 -1.27 1.81
C THR A 719 -25.05 -1.79 3.18
N ARG A 720 -25.65 -2.89 3.65
CA ARG A 720 -25.20 -3.56 4.88
C ARG A 720 -23.85 -4.22 4.68
N VAL A 721 -22.96 -4.08 5.66
CA VAL A 721 -21.66 -4.76 5.70
C VAL A 721 -21.60 -5.66 6.95
N ALA A 722 -20.44 -6.25 7.23
CA ALA A 722 -20.30 -7.15 8.37
C ALA A 722 -20.71 -6.44 9.68
N PRO A 723 -21.58 -7.04 10.50
CA PRO A 723 -22.02 -6.45 11.75
C PRO A 723 -20.90 -6.50 12.80
N LEU A 724 -20.99 -5.62 13.79
CA LEU A 724 -20.16 -5.70 14.99
C LEU A 724 -20.44 -7.00 15.74
N PHE A 725 -19.45 -7.50 16.48
CA PHE A 725 -19.63 -8.64 17.38
C PHE A 725 -19.90 -8.20 18.82
N GLN A 726 -19.76 -6.91 19.13
CA GLN A 726 -20.11 -6.32 20.42
C GLN A 726 -20.71 -4.93 20.24
N ALA A 727 -21.68 -4.58 21.08
CA ALA A 727 -22.26 -3.24 21.14
C ALA A 727 -21.20 -2.16 21.41
N ASN A 728 -21.41 -0.97 20.86
CA ASN A 728 -20.43 0.11 20.83
C ASN A 728 -21.06 1.51 20.96
N SER A 729 -22.22 1.65 21.58
CA SER A 729 -22.81 2.98 21.79
C SER A 729 -21.79 3.88 22.46
N GLU A 730 -21.69 5.16 22.06
CA GLU A 730 -20.76 6.11 22.67
C GLU A 730 -19.26 5.71 22.56
N SER A 731 -18.91 4.94 21.53
CA SER A 731 -17.53 4.52 21.27
C SER A 731 -16.71 5.58 20.54
N GLY A 732 -15.39 5.55 20.73
CA GLY A 732 -14.46 6.29 19.89
C GLY A 732 -14.32 5.61 18.53
N VAL A 733 -14.26 6.39 17.45
CA VAL A 733 -14.02 5.88 16.09
C VAL A 733 -12.84 6.57 15.44
N ALA A 734 -11.98 5.80 14.77
CA ALA A 734 -10.89 6.35 13.98
C ALA A 734 -10.52 5.41 12.81
N VAL A 735 -9.88 5.97 11.78
CA VAL A 735 -9.48 5.24 10.58
C VAL A 735 -7.97 5.31 10.44
N LEU A 736 -7.30 4.16 10.41
CA LEU A 736 -5.85 4.04 10.29
C LEU A 736 -5.52 2.91 9.32
N ALA A 737 -4.65 3.16 8.34
CA ALA A 737 -4.14 2.16 7.39
C ALA A 737 -5.25 1.25 6.80
N ASP A 738 -6.26 1.86 6.19
CA ASP A 738 -7.43 1.20 5.57
C ASP A 738 -8.32 0.36 6.51
N LYS A 739 -8.23 0.58 7.82
CA LYS A 739 -9.04 -0.10 8.84
C LYS A 739 -9.82 0.89 9.69
N ILE A 740 -11.02 0.49 10.09
CA ILE A 740 -11.86 1.24 11.03
C ILE A 740 -11.65 0.65 12.41
N TYR A 741 -11.34 1.50 13.38
CA TYR A 741 -11.17 1.15 14.78
C TYR A 741 -12.34 1.70 15.58
N ILE A 742 -12.98 0.84 16.37
CA ILE A 742 -13.99 1.18 17.36
C ILE A 742 -13.41 0.90 18.74
N LEU A 743 -13.34 1.92 19.59
CA LEU A 743 -12.65 1.90 20.88
C LEU A 743 -13.68 2.03 22.01
N GLY A 744 -13.79 0.99 22.83
CA GLY A 744 -14.68 0.99 23.99
C GLY A 744 -16.16 1.04 23.59
N GLY A 745 -16.95 1.77 24.38
CA GLY A 745 -18.38 1.98 24.20
C GLY A 745 -19.21 1.34 25.31
N TYR A 746 -20.53 1.47 25.16
CA TYR A 746 -21.55 1.03 26.09
C TYR A 746 -22.50 0.03 25.43
N SER A 747 -22.92 -0.97 26.19
CA SER A 747 -24.04 -1.85 25.83
C SER A 747 -25.25 -1.45 26.66
N TRP A 748 -26.32 -1.04 25.99
CA TRP A 748 -27.59 -0.71 26.63
C TRP A 748 -28.32 -1.93 27.15
N GLU A 749 -28.23 -3.07 26.45
CA GLU A 749 -28.88 -4.31 26.88
C GLU A 749 -28.21 -4.89 28.14
N ASN A 750 -26.88 -4.83 28.22
CA ASN A 750 -26.13 -5.39 29.34
C ASN A 750 -25.81 -4.35 30.42
N THR A 751 -26.00 -3.06 30.14
CA THR A 751 -25.67 -1.92 30.99
C THR A 751 -24.19 -1.82 31.42
N VAL A 752 -23.27 -2.23 30.54
CA VAL A 752 -21.83 -2.37 30.86
C VAL A 752 -20.95 -1.59 29.88
N PHE A 753 -19.87 -1.01 30.42
CA PHE A 753 -18.82 -0.33 29.68
C PHE A 753 -17.85 -1.35 29.07
N SER A 754 -17.39 -1.12 27.85
CA SER A 754 -16.46 -2.00 27.16
C SER A 754 -15.04 -1.43 27.17
N LYS A 755 -14.05 -2.32 27.23
CA LYS A 755 -12.64 -2.01 26.96
C LYS A 755 -12.19 -2.52 25.58
N VAL A 756 -13.08 -3.20 24.86
CA VAL A 756 -12.73 -3.92 23.64
C VAL A 756 -12.47 -2.93 22.50
N VAL A 757 -11.43 -3.21 21.72
CA VAL A 757 -11.18 -2.54 20.44
C VAL A 757 -11.61 -3.46 19.31
N GLN A 758 -12.54 -3.01 18.48
CA GLN A 758 -13.02 -3.74 17.31
C GLN A 758 -12.43 -3.12 16.04
N ILE A 759 -11.83 -3.95 15.18
CA ILE A 759 -11.13 -3.52 13.97
C ILE A 759 -11.82 -4.11 12.74
N TYR A 760 -12.36 -3.25 11.89
CA TYR A 760 -12.86 -3.63 10.57
C TYR A 760 -11.73 -3.61 9.55
N ASP A 761 -11.47 -4.77 8.96
CA ASP A 761 -10.51 -4.93 7.86
C ASP A 761 -11.28 -4.92 6.54
N LEU A 762 -11.06 -3.89 5.71
CA LEU A 762 -11.81 -3.68 4.48
C LEU A 762 -11.58 -4.81 3.46
N GLU A 763 -10.34 -5.32 3.36
CA GLU A 763 -9.99 -6.40 2.43
C GLU A 763 -10.68 -7.70 2.82
N LYS A 764 -10.65 -8.02 4.12
CA LYS A 764 -11.26 -9.25 4.66
C LYS A 764 -12.75 -9.11 4.91
N LYS A 765 -13.29 -7.90 4.85
CA LYS A 765 -14.69 -7.54 5.13
C LYS A 765 -15.20 -8.12 6.45
N LYS A 766 -14.38 -8.08 7.49
CA LYS A 766 -14.71 -8.66 8.79
C LYS A 766 -14.18 -7.82 9.94
N TRP A 767 -14.89 -7.89 11.06
CA TRP A 767 -14.44 -7.35 12.33
C TRP A 767 -13.54 -8.36 13.05
N THR A 768 -12.49 -7.85 13.68
CA THR A 768 -11.56 -8.60 14.52
C THR A 768 -11.31 -7.85 15.82
N ARG A 769 -10.87 -8.56 16.85
CA ARG A 769 -10.50 -7.92 18.13
C ARG A 769 -9.07 -7.39 18.05
N GLY A 770 -8.89 -6.13 18.42
CA GLY A 770 -7.59 -5.48 18.61
C GLY A 770 -7.10 -5.54 20.06
N THR A 771 -6.06 -4.77 20.37
CA THR A 771 -5.57 -4.59 21.73
C THR A 771 -6.60 -3.85 22.59
N ASP A 772 -7.09 -4.51 23.63
CA ASP A 772 -8.02 -3.90 24.60
C ASP A 772 -7.46 -2.63 25.25
N LEU A 773 -8.35 -1.68 25.54
CA LEU A 773 -8.07 -0.51 26.36
C LEU A 773 -7.76 -0.92 27.82
N ARG A 774 -7.04 -0.04 28.52
CA ARG A 774 -6.66 -0.27 29.92
C ARG A 774 -7.85 -0.24 30.88
N LYS A 775 -8.87 0.58 30.56
CA LYS A 775 -10.09 0.78 31.35
C LYS A 775 -11.31 0.50 30.47
N CYS A 776 -12.41 0.09 31.09
CA CYS A 776 -13.72 0.07 30.41
C CYS A 776 -14.21 1.50 30.28
N ILE A 777 -14.45 1.96 29.04
CA ILE A 777 -14.68 3.37 28.75
C ILE A 777 -15.85 3.57 27.78
N ALA A 778 -16.66 4.60 28.01
CA ALA A 778 -17.71 5.07 27.11
C ALA A 778 -17.60 6.60 26.95
N GLY A 779 -18.26 7.18 25.96
CA GLY A 779 -18.16 8.63 25.67
C GLY A 779 -16.74 9.09 25.35
N THR A 780 -15.87 8.17 24.91
CA THR A 780 -14.49 8.46 24.51
C THR A 780 -14.44 8.91 23.06
N SER A 781 -13.47 9.76 22.73
CA SER A 781 -13.17 10.10 21.33
C SER A 781 -11.90 9.39 20.88
N ALA A 782 -11.82 9.10 19.58
CA ALA A 782 -10.62 8.54 18.98
C ALA A 782 -10.19 9.39 17.78
N CYS A 783 -8.88 9.40 17.50
CA CYS A 783 -8.33 10.07 16.33
C CYS A 783 -7.02 9.41 15.90
N VAL A 784 -6.50 9.85 14.76
CA VAL A 784 -5.21 9.42 14.23
C VAL A 784 -4.35 10.65 14.03
N CYS A 785 -3.15 10.64 14.62
CA CYS A 785 -2.22 11.74 14.52
C CYS A 785 -0.79 11.24 14.70
N THR A 786 0.17 11.89 14.05
CA THR A 786 1.60 11.68 14.33
C THR A 786 1.93 12.25 15.69
N VAL A 787 2.58 11.44 16.54
CA VAL A 787 3.11 11.82 17.85
C VAL A 787 4.60 11.51 17.91
N LYS A 788 5.34 12.22 18.76
CA LYS A 788 6.79 11.97 18.90
C LYS A 788 7.04 10.58 19.47
N PRO A 789 8.00 9.82 18.93
CA PRO A 789 8.41 8.55 19.53
C PRO A 789 8.98 8.82 20.92
N LYS A 790 8.47 8.12 21.94
CA LYS A 790 9.07 8.16 23.27
C LYS A 790 10.39 7.41 23.21
N SER A 791 11.49 8.05 23.60
CA SER A 791 12.76 7.35 23.76
C SER A 791 12.53 6.24 24.79
N SER A 792 12.90 5.01 24.44
CA SER A 792 12.94 3.92 25.40
C SER A 792 13.98 4.31 26.46
N GLU A 793 13.54 4.86 27.59
CA GLU A 793 14.41 4.98 28.75
C GLU A 793 14.87 3.57 29.11
N LYS A 794 16.07 3.19 28.68
CA LYS A 794 16.78 2.05 29.23
C LYS A 794 16.92 2.34 30.72
N LYS A 795 15.99 1.82 31.52
CA LYS A 795 16.04 1.87 32.99
C LYS A 795 17.32 1.17 33.46
N PHE A 796 18.42 1.91 33.52
CA PHE A 796 19.62 1.49 34.22
C PHE A 796 19.27 1.45 35.72
N LYS A 797 18.81 0.28 36.20
CA LYS A 797 18.74 0.00 37.63
C LYS A 797 20.17 -0.11 38.16
N ALA A 798 20.73 1.02 38.60
CA ALA A 798 21.94 1.04 39.40
C ALA A 798 21.67 0.30 40.72
N LYS A 799 22.09 -0.98 40.81
CA LYS A 799 22.18 -1.71 42.08
C LYS A 799 23.26 -1.04 42.94
N ARG A 800 22.86 -0.13 43.83
CA ARG A 800 23.67 0.26 45.00
C ARG A 800 23.84 -0.98 45.89
N ARG A 801 24.98 -1.68 45.75
CA ARG A 801 25.47 -2.62 46.76
C ARG A 801 25.90 -1.80 47.98
N GLN A 802 25.06 -1.77 49.02
CA GLN A 802 25.51 -1.40 50.36
C GLN A 802 26.50 -2.45 50.85
N VAL A 803 27.78 -2.08 50.91
CA VAL A 803 28.77 -2.79 51.72
C VAL A 803 28.50 -2.40 53.16
N ARG A 804 27.88 -3.30 53.94
CA ARG A 804 27.89 -3.20 55.39
C ARG A 804 29.22 -3.74 55.90
N GLY A 805 30.02 -2.86 56.46
CA GLY A 805 31.17 -3.22 57.29
C GLY A 805 30.74 -3.48 58.74
N ARG A 806 31.48 -4.42 59.34
CA ARG A 806 31.44 -4.95 60.71
C ARG A 806 30.35 -5.94 61.04
#